data_AF-E2ARE7-F1
#
_entry.id   AF-E2ARE7-F1
#
_cell.length_a   1.000
_cell.length_b   1.000
_cell.length_c   1.000
_cell.angle_alpha   90.00
_cell.angle_beta   90.00
_cell.angle_gamma   90.00
#
_symmetry.space_group_name_H-M   'P 1'
#
loop_
_entity.id
_entity.type
_entity.pdbx_description
1 polymer ?
#
loop_
_entity_poly.entity_id
_entity_poly.type
_entity_poly.pdbx_seq_one_letter_code
_entity_poly.pdbx_strand_id
1 'polypeptide(L)'
;MDEIKSYDNIKEIVETQVITAMHEQGYTLNAVNNYDENLLHISAANDCFQIVKEILNQKENCHVIDRKNKFGWTPLMQAIRNGNIDTVKLLLEKNAQVDKVTYLGMSVLGLAAAISKKMFETVYNACPDALANAANDDITPLCVAAMKNDKELFFRLLELGMPLSTDNEYTLLMMKRSTIPEIAALVNANPAIDDYWNDTSDNIQIEENIDGTTRDFKLISKKNKNEKRKKLNLSLPVESHKQDLISPNLTYDVFVLSPSAVCFEKNFTEKSNIFFQDKDESKKATKKDYMTSEFESPVALKRFNSDDTKSFSCDLNVTLGFTPEFSPLKSPHVPPDVNEENVFGENTPTPPRCKTPPKGMLLNWSQTKMIMILKHFGLNQHIPIFLEQEAPQAKYPKRIFSGIQPTGSVHLGNYFGAIQRWVEFQNTGEKVLCSIADLHSITLSQDPKKLRENTLLMTATLVACGVDFEKSILFQQSKVPMHTELCWVLGTITTMARLAHLPQFKEKSESLKNIPLGLYIYPVLQAADILLYKATHVPVGQDQAQHIQLAQDLAHIFNKRFGQTFPIPHTLISDGPSQRIKSLREPMKKMSKSHKDPKSRLNMLDEPDVLLEKIKKAVTDFTSEVTYEPEKRPGVTNLINIHSLVTGKTPDEICKEVVELNTGQYKLVLADVVIEKLSPIRENILRLMKEPAYLDEILHKGTERATELATNCWEEVTNKVFGIDTIQEVKNMTNTANIM
;
A
#
# COMPACT_ATOMS: atom_id res chain seq x y z
N MET A 1 -28.88 -11.01 2.59
CA MET A 1 -29.17 -11.14 4.04
C MET A 1 -28.76 -12.52 4.55
N ASP A 2 -28.97 -13.57 3.75
CA ASP A 2 -28.85 -14.95 4.20
C ASP A 2 -27.42 -15.48 4.29
N GLU A 3 -26.45 -14.86 3.58
CA GLU A 3 -25.03 -15.21 3.74
C GLU A 3 -24.46 -14.80 5.11
N ILE A 4 -24.96 -13.74 5.73
CA ILE A 4 -24.56 -13.33 7.09
C ILE A 4 -25.02 -14.40 8.09
N LYS A 5 -26.30 -14.83 7.99
CA LYS A 5 -26.83 -15.97 8.76
C LYS A 5 -26.03 -17.25 8.54
N SER A 6 -25.43 -17.44 7.36
CA SER A 6 -24.56 -18.59 7.08
C SER A 6 -23.23 -18.52 7.84
N TYR A 7 -22.60 -17.35 7.92
CA TYR A 7 -21.36 -17.17 8.70
C TYR A 7 -21.64 -17.30 10.21
N ASP A 8 -22.69 -16.65 10.71
CA ASP A 8 -23.04 -16.68 12.13
C ASP A 8 -23.38 -18.12 12.60
N ASN A 9 -24.16 -18.86 11.82
CA ASN A 9 -24.45 -20.28 12.08
C ASN A 9 -23.18 -21.15 12.07
N ILE A 10 -22.23 -20.90 11.15
CA ILE A 10 -20.93 -21.60 11.14
C ILE A 10 -20.10 -21.25 12.39
N LYS A 11 -20.09 -19.98 12.82
CA LYS A 11 -19.43 -19.53 14.05
C LYS A 11 -20.03 -20.23 15.29
N GLU A 12 -21.37 -20.27 15.41
CA GLU A 12 -22.05 -20.97 16.51
C GLU A 12 -21.78 -22.48 16.54
N ILE A 13 -21.69 -23.14 15.38
CA ILE A 13 -21.30 -24.56 15.29
C ILE A 13 -19.87 -24.76 15.82
N VAL A 14 -18.93 -23.88 15.49
CA VAL A 14 -17.54 -23.98 15.99
C VAL A 14 -17.45 -23.66 17.48
N GLU A 15 -18.15 -22.63 17.97
CA GLU A 15 -18.19 -22.34 19.41
C GLU A 15 -18.77 -23.52 20.19
N THR A 16 -19.81 -24.18 19.67
CA THR A 16 -20.38 -25.40 20.27
C THR A 16 -19.34 -26.53 20.36
N GLN A 17 -18.56 -26.76 19.30
CA GLN A 17 -17.49 -27.78 19.31
C GLN A 17 -16.34 -27.44 20.28
N VAL A 18 -15.96 -26.16 20.39
CA VAL A 18 -14.96 -25.70 21.37
C VAL A 18 -15.49 -25.90 22.79
N ILE A 19 -16.77 -25.63 23.06
CA ILE A 19 -17.41 -25.89 24.36
C ILE A 19 -17.42 -27.39 24.69
N THR A 20 -17.73 -28.27 23.72
CA THR A 20 -17.64 -29.72 23.92
C THR A 20 -16.21 -30.14 24.28
N ALA A 21 -15.20 -29.69 23.53
CA ALA A 21 -13.80 -30.02 23.80
C ALA A 21 -13.30 -29.47 25.15
N MET A 22 -13.76 -28.28 25.56
CA MET A 22 -13.48 -27.69 26.88
C MET A 22 -14.04 -28.54 28.03
N HIS A 23 -15.22 -29.14 27.85
CA HIS A 23 -15.82 -30.04 28.85
C HIS A 23 -15.17 -31.43 28.86
N GLU A 24 -14.81 -31.97 27.70
CA GLU A 24 -14.17 -33.30 27.59
C GLU A 24 -12.73 -33.32 28.11
N GLN A 25 -11.94 -32.28 27.82
CA GLN A 25 -10.52 -32.21 28.19
C GLN A 25 -10.30 -31.51 29.54
N GLY A 26 -11.31 -30.76 30.01
CA GLY A 26 -11.19 -29.81 31.11
C GLY A 26 -10.47 -28.52 30.67
N TYR A 27 -10.80 -27.41 31.32
CA TYR A 27 -10.13 -26.12 31.11
C TYR A 27 -9.88 -25.39 32.42
N THR A 28 -8.98 -24.41 32.43
CA THR A 28 -8.70 -23.60 33.61
C THR A 28 -8.50 -22.14 33.25
N LEU A 29 -9.18 -21.25 33.97
CA LEU A 29 -9.05 -19.79 33.82
C LEU A 29 -7.79 -19.22 34.51
N ASN A 30 -7.03 -20.06 35.19
CA ASN A 30 -5.73 -19.71 35.78
C ASN A 30 -4.58 -19.80 34.76
N ALA A 31 -4.74 -20.60 33.70
CA ALA A 31 -3.82 -20.59 32.57
C ALA A 31 -3.95 -19.25 31.82
N VAL A 32 -2.81 -18.61 31.58
CA VAL A 32 -2.69 -17.33 30.87
C VAL A 32 -1.61 -17.40 29.81
N ASN A 33 -1.73 -16.56 28.79
CA ASN A 33 -0.67 -16.34 27.80
C ASN A 33 0.42 -15.38 28.34
N ASN A 34 1.40 -15.05 27.49
CA ASN A 34 2.51 -14.14 27.82
C ASN A 34 2.08 -12.71 28.25
N TYR A 35 0.81 -12.35 28.12
CA TYR A 35 0.22 -11.05 28.42
C TYR A 35 -0.75 -11.08 29.61
N ASP A 36 -0.74 -12.19 30.38
CA ASP A 36 -1.64 -12.50 31.50
C ASP A 36 -3.13 -12.58 31.12
N GLU A 37 -3.41 -12.83 29.85
CA GLU A 37 -4.77 -13.03 29.32
C GLU A 37 -5.14 -14.51 29.40
N ASN A 38 -6.27 -14.82 30.04
CA ASN A 38 -6.84 -16.16 30.09
C ASN A 38 -7.89 -16.37 28.98
N LEU A 39 -8.52 -17.55 28.97
CA LEU A 39 -9.55 -17.92 28.00
C LEU A 39 -10.69 -16.88 27.92
N LEU A 40 -11.18 -16.38 29.05
CA LEU A 40 -12.26 -15.38 29.09
C LEU A 40 -11.89 -14.07 28.38
N HIS A 41 -10.65 -13.59 28.52
CA HIS A 41 -10.17 -12.43 27.77
C HIS A 41 -10.18 -12.71 26.25
N ILE A 42 -9.64 -13.86 25.84
CA ILE A 42 -9.48 -14.21 24.43
C ILE A 42 -10.85 -14.42 23.75
N SER A 43 -11.80 -15.07 24.42
CA SER A 43 -13.17 -15.25 23.95
C SER A 43 -13.92 -13.91 23.87
N ALA A 44 -13.76 -13.03 24.87
CA ALA A 44 -14.37 -11.70 24.87
C ALA A 44 -13.82 -10.81 23.74
N ALA A 45 -12.54 -10.93 23.40
CA ALA A 45 -11.91 -10.21 22.29
C ALA A 45 -12.40 -10.69 20.91
N ASN A 46 -12.61 -11.99 20.71
CA ASN A 46 -12.99 -12.58 19.40
C ASN A 46 -14.51 -12.69 19.19
N ASP A 47 -15.31 -12.07 20.06
CA ASP A 47 -16.78 -12.13 20.06
C ASP A 47 -17.35 -13.56 20.17
N CYS A 48 -16.66 -14.45 20.87
CA CYS A 48 -17.10 -15.84 21.05
C CYS A 48 -18.19 -15.93 22.13
N PHE A 49 -19.38 -15.42 21.81
CA PHE A 49 -20.48 -15.17 22.75
C PHE A 49 -20.91 -16.41 23.55
N GLN A 50 -21.07 -17.57 22.89
CA GLN A 50 -21.51 -18.80 23.57
C GLN A 50 -20.40 -19.32 24.50
N ILE A 51 -19.12 -19.18 24.10
CA ILE A 51 -17.97 -19.55 24.96
C ILE A 51 -17.91 -18.65 26.20
N VAL A 52 -18.06 -17.32 26.04
CA VAL A 52 -18.11 -16.36 27.17
C VAL A 52 -19.29 -16.68 28.10
N LYS A 53 -20.46 -16.98 27.53
CA LYS A 53 -21.69 -17.31 28.25
C LYS A 53 -21.54 -18.59 29.09
N GLU A 54 -20.95 -19.63 28.52
CA GLU A 54 -20.72 -20.90 29.22
C GLU A 54 -19.73 -20.74 30.37
N ILE A 55 -18.60 -20.05 30.13
CA ILE A 55 -17.62 -19.74 31.17
C ILE A 55 -18.28 -19.00 32.35
N LEU A 56 -19.13 -18.00 32.06
CA LEU A 56 -19.79 -17.17 33.07
C LEU A 56 -21.09 -17.77 33.65
N ASN A 57 -21.51 -18.96 33.22
CA ASN A 57 -22.60 -19.71 33.86
C ASN A 57 -22.12 -20.55 35.04
N GLN A 58 -20.84 -20.94 35.04
CA GLN A 58 -20.21 -21.65 36.14
C GLN A 58 -19.88 -20.67 37.27
N LYS A 59 -20.56 -20.80 38.43
CA LYS A 59 -20.43 -19.87 39.57
C LYS A 59 -18.99 -19.68 40.07
N GLU A 60 -18.17 -20.72 39.93
CA GLU A 60 -16.76 -20.72 40.34
C GLU A 60 -15.92 -19.74 39.50
N ASN A 61 -16.28 -19.49 38.24
CA ASN A 61 -15.55 -18.62 37.32
C ASN A 61 -15.84 -17.12 37.50
N CYS A 62 -16.86 -16.76 38.29
CA CYS A 62 -17.24 -15.35 38.48
C CYS A 62 -16.12 -14.49 39.06
N HIS A 63 -15.16 -15.08 39.81
CA HIS A 63 -14.02 -14.35 40.37
C HIS A 63 -13.01 -13.82 39.32
N VAL A 64 -13.12 -14.23 38.06
CA VAL A 64 -12.18 -13.87 36.99
C VAL A 64 -12.75 -12.84 35.99
N ILE A 65 -13.99 -12.40 36.18
CA ILE A 65 -14.69 -11.49 35.24
C ILE A 65 -14.01 -10.12 35.12
N ASP A 66 -13.39 -9.64 36.22
CA ASP A 66 -12.69 -8.35 36.31
C ASP A 66 -11.16 -8.49 36.42
N ARG A 67 -10.63 -9.70 36.20
CA ARG A 67 -9.17 -9.92 36.20
C ARG A 67 -8.54 -9.05 35.13
N LYS A 68 -7.53 -8.27 35.49
CA LYS A 68 -6.72 -7.48 34.56
C LYS A 68 -5.59 -8.31 33.94
N ASN A 69 -5.32 -8.07 32.66
CA ASN A 69 -4.12 -8.53 31.96
C ASN A 69 -2.92 -7.57 32.19
N LYS A 70 -1.76 -7.82 31.57
CA LYS A 70 -0.55 -6.97 31.72
C LYS A 70 -0.70 -5.52 31.30
N PHE A 71 -1.68 -5.19 30.46
CA PHE A 71 -1.99 -3.82 30.05
C PHE A 71 -3.01 -3.12 30.99
N GLY A 72 -3.51 -3.84 32.00
CA GLY A 72 -4.52 -3.36 32.93
C GLY A 72 -5.96 -3.53 32.43
N TRP A 73 -6.17 -4.35 31.39
CA TRP A 73 -7.45 -4.52 30.72
C TRP A 73 -8.23 -5.71 31.27
N THR A 74 -9.53 -5.53 31.50
CA THR A 74 -10.48 -6.62 31.81
C THR A 74 -11.05 -7.25 30.52
N PRO A 75 -11.69 -8.44 30.58
CA PRO A 75 -12.48 -8.99 29.47
C PRO A 75 -13.51 -8.02 28.89
N LEU A 76 -14.19 -7.23 29.73
CA LEU A 76 -15.12 -6.18 29.31
C LEU A 76 -14.45 -5.13 28.42
N MET A 77 -13.25 -4.65 28.79
CA MET A 77 -12.47 -3.72 27.97
C MET A 77 -12.04 -4.33 26.63
N GLN A 78 -11.72 -5.64 26.59
CA GLN A 78 -11.38 -6.32 25.34
C GLN A 78 -12.59 -6.42 24.39
N ALA A 79 -13.77 -6.75 24.92
CA ALA A 79 -15.01 -6.80 24.15
C ALA A 79 -15.42 -5.40 23.63
N ILE A 80 -15.30 -4.36 24.45
CA ILE A 80 -15.59 -2.97 24.05
C ILE A 80 -14.68 -2.54 22.90
N ARG A 81 -13.35 -2.67 23.04
CA ARG A 81 -12.37 -2.26 22.01
C ARG A 81 -12.65 -2.86 20.64
N ASN A 82 -13.10 -4.10 20.59
CA ASN A 82 -13.33 -4.81 19.34
C ASN A 82 -14.75 -4.61 18.79
N GLY A 83 -15.63 -3.91 19.51
CA GLY A 83 -17.00 -3.58 19.07
C GLY A 83 -18.06 -4.63 19.38
N ASN A 84 -17.75 -5.58 20.28
CA ASN A 84 -18.49 -6.82 20.50
C ASN A 84 -19.73 -6.60 21.39
N ILE A 85 -20.71 -5.84 20.90
CA ILE A 85 -21.84 -5.29 21.68
C ILE A 85 -22.60 -6.33 22.51
N ASP A 86 -22.91 -7.50 21.96
CA ASP A 86 -23.73 -8.49 22.67
C ASP A 86 -22.90 -9.28 23.69
N THR A 87 -21.60 -9.48 23.42
CA THR A 87 -20.61 -9.94 24.42
C THR A 87 -20.43 -8.91 25.55
N VAL A 88 -20.48 -7.61 25.25
CA VAL A 88 -20.44 -6.52 26.26
C VAL A 88 -21.67 -6.53 27.16
N LYS A 89 -22.89 -6.66 26.59
CA LYS A 89 -24.13 -6.80 27.37
C LYS A 89 -24.06 -7.98 28.33
N LEU A 90 -23.66 -9.15 27.84
CA LEU A 90 -23.53 -10.37 28.64
C LEU A 90 -22.56 -10.21 29.82
N LEU A 91 -21.45 -9.50 29.62
CA LEU A 91 -20.51 -9.20 30.71
C LEU A 91 -21.12 -8.25 31.76
N LEU A 92 -21.87 -7.24 31.31
CA LEU A 92 -22.57 -6.30 32.19
C LEU A 92 -23.72 -6.98 32.97
N GLU A 93 -24.51 -7.84 32.32
CA GLU A 93 -25.54 -8.69 32.95
C GLU A 93 -24.96 -9.63 34.03
N LYS A 94 -23.68 -9.99 33.90
CA LYS A 94 -22.93 -10.80 34.88
C LYS A 94 -22.20 -9.96 35.95
N ASN A 95 -22.48 -8.66 36.02
CA ASN A 95 -21.91 -7.67 36.94
C ASN A 95 -20.41 -7.39 36.77
N ALA A 96 -19.90 -7.40 35.52
CA ALA A 96 -18.55 -6.91 35.23
C ALA A 96 -18.38 -5.43 35.63
N GLN A 97 -17.25 -5.10 36.24
CA GLN A 97 -17.03 -3.84 36.94
C GLN A 97 -16.58 -2.72 36.00
N VAL A 98 -17.45 -1.71 35.86
CA VAL A 98 -17.25 -0.53 34.99
C VAL A 98 -16.45 0.62 35.63
N ASP A 99 -16.18 0.56 36.93
CA ASP A 99 -15.30 1.49 37.66
C ASP A 99 -13.81 1.28 37.33
N LYS A 100 -13.47 0.15 36.69
CA LYS A 100 -12.09 -0.17 36.37
C LYS A 100 -11.57 0.73 35.26
N VAL A 101 -10.48 1.44 35.56
CA VAL A 101 -9.64 2.16 34.61
C VAL A 101 -8.53 1.26 34.06
N THR A 102 -8.07 1.52 32.84
CA THR A 102 -6.84 0.91 32.28
C THR A 102 -5.59 1.44 33.01
N TYR A 103 -4.40 0.88 32.74
CA TYR A 103 -3.14 1.49 33.21
C TYR A 103 -2.76 2.80 32.47
N LEU A 104 -3.59 3.23 31.51
CA LEU A 104 -3.47 4.51 30.78
C LEU A 104 -4.57 5.51 31.21
N GLY A 105 -5.05 5.42 32.46
CA GLY A 105 -6.06 6.31 33.05
C GLY A 105 -7.49 6.13 32.54
N MET A 106 -7.69 5.73 31.27
CA MET A 106 -9.02 5.65 30.65
C MET A 106 -9.97 4.66 31.35
N SER A 107 -11.18 5.14 31.68
CA SER A 107 -12.33 4.36 32.12
C SER A 107 -12.94 3.46 31.03
N VAL A 108 -13.79 2.52 31.45
CA VAL A 108 -14.62 1.69 30.56
C VAL A 108 -15.50 2.54 29.64
N LEU A 109 -16.02 3.67 30.13
CA LEU A 109 -16.94 4.54 29.38
C LEU A 109 -16.20 5.45 28.39
N GLY A 110 -15.01 5.96 28.74
CA GLY A 110 -14.11 6.65 27.81
C GLY A 110 -13.64 5.74 26.67
N LEU A 111 -13.34 4.47 26.99
CA LEU A 111 -13.06 3.44 25.98
C LEU A 111 -14.27 3.17 25.08
N ALA A 112 -15.50 3.12 25.63
CA ALA A 112 -16.72 2.94 24.84
C ALA A 112 -16.99 4.10 23.87
N ALA A 113 -16.77 5.35 24.31
CA ALA A 113 -16.84 6.55 23.48
C ALA A 113 -15.80 6.55 22.34
N ALA A 114 -14.58 6.07 22.61
CA ALA A 114 -13.54 5.92 21.60
C ALA A 114 -13.95 4.98 20.46
N ILE A 115 -14.76 3.96 20.75
CA ILE A 115 -15.30 3.04 19.73
C ILE A 115 -16.50 3.64 19.02
N SER A 116 -17.68 3.77 19.65
CA SER A 116 -18.87 4.33 18.98
C SER A 116 -19.95 4.84 19.94
N LYS A 117 -20.79 5.77 19.49
CA LYS A 117 -22.00 6.21 20.21
C LYS A 117 -22.88 5.04 20.66
N LYS A 118 -23.07 4.01 19.82
CA LYS A 118 -23.85 2.80 20.17
C LYS A 118 -23.20 2.00 21.29
N MET A 119 -21.87 1.89 21.32
CA MET A 119 -21.15 1.21 22.41
C MET A 119 -21.18 2.03 23.70
N PHE A 120 -20.98 3.36 23.61
CA PHE A 120 -21.14 4.28 24.74
C PHE A 120 -22.53 4.17 25.37
N GLU A 121 -23.61 4.27 24.58
CA GLU A 121 -24.99 4.10 25.08
C GLU A 121 -25.23 2.70 25.64
N THR A 122 -24.61 1.63 25.09
CA THR A 122 -24.75 0.27 25.65
C THR A 122 -24.16 0.16 27.05
N VAL A 123 -23.01 0.79 27.31
CA VAL A 123 -22.38 0.80 28.65
C VAL A 123 -23.11 1.77 29.58
N TYR A 124 -23.45 2.97 29.11
CA TYR A 124 -24.11 4.01 29.92
C TYR A 124 -25.50 3.59 30.41
N ASN A 125 -26.35 3.00 29.54
CA ASN A 125 -27.68 2.56 29.95
C ASN A 125 -27.65 1.31 30.86
N ALA A 126 -26.52 0.59 30.94
CA ALA A 126 -26.31 -0.49 31.90
C ALA A 126 -25.81 0.01 33.27
N CYS A 127 -24.99 1.07 33.30
CA CYS A 127 -24.52 1.70 34.52
C CYS A 127 -24.28 3.21 34.31
N PRO A 128 -25.28 4.07 34.59
CA PRO A 128 -25.15 5.52 34.44
C PRO A 128 -24.08 6.15 35.35
N ASP A 129 -23.86 5.56 36.53
CA ASP A 129 -22.88 6.03 37.53
C ASP A 129 -21.43 6.00 37.01
N ALA A 130 -21.15 5.19 35.98
CA ALA A 130 -19.84 5.14 35.33
C ALA A 130 -19.41 6.50 34.73
N LEU A 131 -20.35 7.41 34.46
CA LEU A 131 -20.08 8.76 33.96
C LEU A 131 -19.24 9.60 34.94
N ALA A 132 -19.42 9.40 36.25
CA ALA A 132 -18.65 10.08 37.28
C ALA A 132 -17.16 9.68 37.27
N ASN A 133 -16.86 8.42 36.91
CA ASN A 133 -15.49 7.95 36.75
C ASN A 133 -14.85 8.56 35.50
N ALA A 134 -15.58 8.57 34.38
CA ALA A 134 -15.11 9.08 33.09
C ALA A 134 -14.87 10.60 33.03
N ALA A 135 -15.38 11.35 34.02
CA ALA A 135 -15.04 12.76 34.21
C ALA A 135 -13.59 12.97 34.70
N ASN A 136 -12.97 11.94 35.29
CA ASN A 136 -11.59 11.97 35.78
C ASN A 136 -10.60 11.27 34.81
N ASP A 137 -11.04 10.86 33.62
CA ASP A 137 -10.16 10.29 32.59
C ASP A 137 -9.17 11.35 32.09
N ASP A 138 -7.86 11.02 32.03
CA ASP A 138 -6.81 11.89 31.47
C ASP A 138 -7.19 12.42 30.06
N ILE A 139 -7.86 11.56 29.27
CA ILE A 139 -8.50 11.91 27.99
C ILE A 139 -10.01 11.62 28.12
N THR A 140 -10.78 12.65 28.48
CA THR A 140 -12.23 12.54 28.72
C THR A 140 -13.02 12.02 27.49
N PRO A 141 -14.18 11.37 27.68
CA PRO A 141 -15.10 11.02 26.59
C PRO A 141 -15.45 12.22 25.68
N LEU A 142 -15.52 13.42 26.26
CA LEU A 142 -15.83 14.67 25.55
C LEU A 142 -14.68 15.09 24.62
N CYS A 143 -13.43 14.98 25.08
CA CYS A 143 -12.25 15.15 24.23
C CYS A 143 -12.22 14.12 23.09
N VAL A 144 -12.53 12.85 23.39
CA VAL A 144 -12.58 11.77 22.39
C VAL A 144 -13.64 12.05 21.32
N ALA A 145 -14.83 12.54 21.70
CA ALA A 145 -15.89 12.92 20.76
C ALA A 145 -15.49 14.11 19.88
N ALA A 146 -14.86 15.14 20.45
CA ALA A 146 -14.35 16.30 19.70
C ALA A 146 -13.25 15.89 18.71
N MET A 147 -12.27 15.08 19.14
CA MET A 147 -11.18 14.58 18.29
C MET A 147 -11.69 13.68 17.15
N LYS A 148 -12.79 12.95 17.37
CA LYS A 148 -13.48 12.16 16.33
C LYS A 148 -14.41 12.99 15.43
N ASN A 149 -14.67 14.25 15.75
CA ASN A 149 -15.72 15.08 15.15
C ASN A 149 -17.13 14.45 15.22
N ASP A 150 -17.37 13.63 16.25
CA ASP A 150 -18.64 12.93 16.46
C ASP A 150 -19.64 13.88 17.14
N LYS A 151 -20.29 14.72 16.32
CA LYS A 151 -21.26 15.73 16.76
C LYS A 151 -22.35 15.12 17.65
N GLU A 152 -22.87 13.95 17.30
CA GLU A 152 -23.94 13.31 18.05
C GLU A 152 -23.49 12.85 19.43
N LEU A 153 -22.33 12.20 19.54
CA LEU A 153 -21.78 11.78 20.82
C LEU A 153 -21.35 12.99 21.66
N PHE A 154 -20.77 14.02 21.04
CA PHE A 154 -20.31 15.23 21.72
C PHE A 154 -21.46 15.96 22.43
N PHE A 155 -22.54 16.28 21.71
CA PHE A 155 -23.70 16.93 22.33
C PHE A 155 -24.42 16.01 23.33
N ARG A 156 -24.47 14.70 23.07
CA ARG A 156 -25.03 13.72 24.01
C ARG A 156 -24.28 13.69 25.35
N LEU A 157 -22.95 13.79 25.35
CA LEU A 157 -22.17 13.87 26.58
C LEU A 157 -22.48 15.15 27.40
N LEU A 158 -22.75 16.27 26.71
CA LEU A 158 -23.18 17.51 27.37
C LEU A 158 -24.61 17.42 27.95
N GLU A 159 -25.55 16.77 27.24
CA GLU A 159 -26.90 16.49 27.77
C GLU A 159 -26.85 15.66 29.07
N LEU A 160 -25.93 14.70 29.13
CA LEU A 160 -25.71 13.84 30.30
C LEU A 160 -24.94 14.54 31.44
N GLY A 161 -24.58 15.82 31.27
CA GLY A 161 -23.95 16.64 32.31
C GLY A 161 -22.43 16.48 32.44
N MET A 162 -21.73 15.96 31.42
CA MET A 162 -20.26 16.00 31.44
C MET A 162 -19.75 17.45 31.47
N PRO A 163 -18.82 17.79 32.37
CA PRO A 163 -18.27 19.13 32.44
C PRO A 163 -17.35 19.42 31.23
N LEU A 164 -17.51 20.61 30.65
CA LEU A 164 -16.56 21.25 29.72
C LEU A 164 -15.31 21.75 30.48
N SER A 165 -14.70 20.92 31.33
CA SER A 165 -13.83 21.39 32.41
C SER A 165 -12.65 22.23 31.91
N THR A 166 -12.44 23.35 32.59
CA THR A 166 -11.38 24.33 32.33
C THR A 166 -9.97 23.76 32.51
N ASP A 167 -9.87 22.62 33.19
CA ASP A 167 -8.64 22.11 33.77
C ASP A 167 -7.92 21.13 32.83
N ASN A 168 -8.58 20.71 31.73
CA ASN A 168 -8.03 19.80 30.72
C ASN A 168 -7.93 20.53 29.36
N GLU A 169 -6.90 21.38 29.22
CA GLU A 169 -6.60 22.20 28.03
C GLU A 169 -6.68 21.43 26.71
N TYR A 170 -6.30 20.15 26.72
CA TYR A 170 -6.30 19.26 25.57
C TYR A 170 -7.70 19.07 24.97
N THR A 171 -8.74 19.05 25.82
CA THR A 171 -10.15 18.97 25.39
C THR A 171 -10.54 20.21 24.57
N LEU A 172 -10.22 21.40 25.09
CA LEU A 172 -10.52 22.68 24.44
C LEU A 172 -9.68 22.90 23.17
N LEU A 173 -8.44 22.42 23.14
CA LEU A 173 -7.60 22.41 21.94
C LEU A 173 -8.20 21.54 20.83
N MET A 174 -8.74 20.36 21.16
CA MET A 174 -9.40 19.49 20.17
C MET A 174 -10.74 20.08 19.70
N MET A 175 -11.49 20.75 20.56
CA MET A 175 -12.69 21.50 20.15
C MET A 175 -12.33 22.68 19.22
N LYS A 176 -11.29 23.48 19.54
CA LYS A 176 -10.77 24.58 18.70
C LYS A 176 -10.26 24.10 17.33
N ARG A 177 -9.94 22.81 17.19
CA ARG A 177 -9.50 22.13 15.96
C ARG A 177 -10.58 21.25 15.31
N SER A 178 -11.81 21.23 15.83
CA SER A 178 -12.89 20.42 15.28
C SER A 178 -13.34 20.94 13.92
N THR A 179 -13.70 20.03 13.01
CA THR A 179 -14.30 20.35 11.70
C THR A 179 -15.80 20.63 11.80
N ILE A 180 -16.41 20.49 13.00
CA ILE A 180 -17.82 20.76 13.26
C ILE A 180 -17.95 22.19 13.81
N PRO A 181 -18.55 23.14 13.06
CA PRO A 181 -18.61 24.54 13.48
C PRO A 181 -19.25 24.75 14.86
N GLU A 182 -20.24 23.94 15.21
CA GLU A 182 -20.94 24.03 16.51
C GLU A 182 -20.07 23.56 17.70
N ILE A 183 -19.10 22.66 17.48
CA ILE A 183 -18.15 22.23 18.52
C ILE A 183 -17.08 23.32 18.69
N ALA A 184 -16.56 23.87 17.60
CA ALA A 184 -15.58 24.96 17.64
C ALA A 184 -16.15 26.26 18.23
N ALA A 185 -17.43 26.58 17.94
CA ALA A 185 -18.10 27.77 18.44
C ALA A 185 -18.24 27.79 19.98
N LEU A 186 -18.36 26.62 20.62
CA LEU A 186 -18.45 26.52 22.09
C LEU A 186 -17.17 26.98 22.80
N VAL A 187 -15.99 26.87 22.16
CA VAL A 187 -14.73 27.40 22.71
C VAL A 187 -14.73 28.92 22.67
N ASN A 188 -15.22 29.52 21.58
CA ASN A 188 -15.25 30.97 21.38
C ASN A 188 -16.19 31.70 22.37
N ALA A 189 -17.03 30.98 23.11
CA ALA A 189 -17.87 31.52 24.19
C ALA A 189 -17.14 31.67 25.54
N ASN A 190 -15.98 31.02 25.73
CA ASN A 190 -15.18 31.05 26.97
C ASN A 190 -13.79 31.67 26.72
N PRO A 191 -13.62 33.00 26.84
CA PRO A 191 -12.43 33.72 26.38
C PRO A 191 -11.26 33.72 27.40
N ALA A 192 -10.98 32.58 28.02
CA ALA A 192 -10.18 32.49 29.26
C ALA A 192 -8.88 31.67 29.19
N ILE A 193 -8.36 31.38 27.98
CA ILE A 193 -7.07 30.71 27.79
C ILE A 193 -6.21 31.52 26.82
N ASP A 194 -5.06 32.01 27.31
CA ASP A 194 -4.04 32.68 26.49
C ASP A 194 -3.28 31.64 25.64
N ASP A 195 -2.99 31.98 24.38
CA ASP A 195 -2.53 31.04 23.35
C ASP A 195 -1.01 30.77 23.44
N TYR A 196 -0.55 30.23 24.58
CA TYR A 196 0.87 30.08 24.96
C TYR A 196 1.74 29.29 23.97
N TRP A 197 1.13 28.54 23.05
CA TRP A 197 1.80 27.73 22.03
C TRP A 197 1.98 28.43 20.67
N ASN A 198 1.63 29.71 20.55
CA ASN A 198 1.74 30.50 19.30
C ASN A 198 2.93 31.49 19.28
N ASP A 199 3.99 31.25 20.05
CA ASP A 199 5.25 32.00 19.96
C ASP A 199 6.06 31.58 18.70
N THR A 200 5.75 32.18 17.55
CA THR A 200 6.43 31.93 16.27
C THR A 200 7.68 32.80 16.08
N SER A 201 8.45 33.05 17.15
CA SER A 201 9.64 33.93 17.11
C SER A 201 10.85 33.32 16.37
N ASP A 202 10.94 32.00 16.22
CA ASP A 202 12.05 31.30 15.55
C ASP A 202 11.89 31.13 14.01
N ASN A 203 10.98 31.88 13.38
CA ASN A 203 10.91 31.97 11.91
C ASN A 203 12.04 32.85 11.35
N ILE A 204 13.23 32.26 11.20
CA ILE A 204 14.39 32.87 10.56
C ILE A 204 14.01 33.33 9.15
N GLN A 205 14.11 34.64 8.89
CA GLN A 205 13.94 35.20 7.56
C GLN A 205 15.12 34.78 6.66
N ILE A 206 14.81 34.19 5.51
CA ILE A 206 15.76 34.03 4.41
C ILE A 206 15.67 35.31 3.58
N GLU A 207 16.56 36.27 3.84
CA GLU A 207 16.69 37.47 3.01
C GLU A 207 17.31 37.12 1.65
N GLU A 208 16.75 37.68 0.57
CA GLU A 208 17.41 37.72 -0.73
C GLU A 208 18.41 38.89 -0.77
N ASN A 209 19.54 38.68 -1.46
CA ASN A 209 20.69 39.58 -1.44
C ASN A 209 20.40 41.01 -1.97
N ILE A 210 21.10 42.02 -1.43
CA ILE A 210 21.94 42.97 -2.21
C ILE A 210 22.92 43.73 -1.27
N ASP A 211 24.17 43.85 -1.72
CA ASP A 211 25.34 44.66 -1.28
C ASP A 211 25.32 45.49 0.03
N GLY A 212 26.37 45.36 0.88
CA GLY A 212 26.47 46.15 2.13
C GLY A 212 27.75 46.13 3.00
N THR A 213 28.97 45.96 2.44
CA THR A 213 30.28 46.29 3.08
C THR A 213 30.54 46.02 4.59
N THR A 214 31.31 44.97 4.88
CA THR A 214 32.35 44.86 5.97
C THR A 214 32.09 45.45 7.38
N ARG A 215 32.03 44.57 8.40
CA ARG A 215 33.07 44.43 9.47
C ARG A 215 32.67 43.40 10.54
N ASP A 216 33.67 42.69 11.08
CA ASP A 216 33.55 41.93 12.34
C ASP A 216 33.35 42.87 13.55
N PHE A 217 32.61 42.45 14.59
CA PHE A 217 33.24 41.94 15.82
C PHE A 217 32.24 41.39 16.87
N LYS A 218 32.83 40.63 17.81
CA LYS A 218 32.25 39.84 18.92
C LYS A 218 31.35 40.60 19.92
N LEU A 219 30.43 39.81 20.52
CA LEU A 219 29.95 39.81 21.92
C LEU A 219 29.71 41.16 22.65
N ILE A 220 28.55 41.26 23.31
CA ILE A 220 28.49 41.37 24.79
C ILE A 220 27.12 40.94 25.33
N SER A 221 27.06 40.63 26.62
CA SER A 221 25.93 39.99 27.31
C SER A 221 25.19 40.94 28.28
N LYS A 222 24.03 40.48 28.76
CA LYS A 222 23.35 40.77 30.06
C LYS A 222 22.16 41.76 30.11
N LYS A 223 21.00 41.12 30.36
CA LYS A 223 20.12 41.28 31.55
C LYS A 223 19.15 42.47 31.67
N ASN A 224 18.02 42.08 32.27
CA ASN A 224 17.05 42.87 33.06
C ASN A 224 16.17 43.84 32.24
N LYS A 225 14.86 43.60 32.15
CA LYS A 225 13.78 43.62 33.18
C LYS A 225 13.29 45.03 33.47
N ASN A 226 11.95 45.14 33.55
CA ASN A 226 11.15 46.26 34.07
C ASN A 226 11.13 47.52 33.13
N GLU A 227 10.02 48.28 33.01
CA GLU A 227 8.69 48.16 33.63
C GLU A 227 7.57 48.97 32.91
N LYS A 228 6.31 48.57 33.19
CA LYS A 228 5.07 49.38 33.31
C LYS A 228 4.60 50.37 32.20
N ARG A 229 3.42 50.00 31.65
CA ARG A 229 2.13 50.74 31.69
C ARG A 229 2.09 52.24 31.29
N LYS A 230 1.39 52.55 30.18
CA LYS A 230 0.02 53.14 30.11
C LYS A 230 -0.34 53.44 28.63
N LYS A 231 -1.51 53.15 28.06
CA LYS A 231 -2.95 53.35 28.37
C LYS A 231 -3.54 54.61 27.70
N LEU A 232 -4.39 54.40 26.67
CA LEU A 232 -5.41 55.33 26.11
C LEU A 232 -4.85 56.53 25.29
N ASN A 233 -5.56 57.14 24.33
CA ASN A 233 -6.99 56.98 23.97
C ASN A 233 -7.27 57.21 22.45
N LEU A 234 -8.51 56.94 22.01
CA LEU A 234 -9.03 57.23 20.66
C LEU A 234 -9.23 58.75 20.42
N SER A 235 -9.06 59.21 19.16
CA SER A 235 -10.13 59.91 18.39
C SER A 235 -9.71 60.29 16.95
N LEU A 236 -10.64 60.12 16.00
CA LEU A 236 -10.68 60.71 14.64
C LEU A 236 -11.30 62.15 14.73
N PRO A 237 -11.77 62.89 13.67
CA PRO A 237 -11.82 62.63 12.21
C PRO A 237 -11.56 63.86 11.27
N VAL A 238 -11.92 63.73 9.98
CA VAL A 238 -12.32 64.77 8.97
C VAL A 238 -11.24 65.51 8.12
N GLU A 239 -11.16 65.11 6.84
CA GLU A 239 -11.28 65.88 5.55
C GLU A 239 -10.55 67.26 5.35
N SER A 240 -10.28 67.77 4.13
CA SER A 240 -10.97 67.57 2.83
C SER A 240 -10.10 67.82 1.56
N HIS A 241 -10.66 67.35 0.43
CA HIS A 241 -10.34 67.42 -1.01
C HIS A 241 -9.39 68.53 -1.55
N LYS A 242 -8.77 68.43 -2.75
CA LYS A 242 -9.18 67.88 -4.07
C LYS A 242 -7.92 67.40 -4.86
N GLN A 243 -7.94 66.60 -5.94
CA GLN A 243 -8.97 65.86 -6.71
C GLN A 243 -8.25 64.56 -7.29
N ASP A 244 -8.56 63.83 -8.38
CA ASP A 244 -9.51 63.97 -9.50
C ASP A 244 -9.85 62.63 -10.23
N LEU A 245 -10.74 62.72 -11.22
CA LEU A 245 -10.95 61.85 -12.40
C LEU A 245 -10.91 60.30 -12.26
N ILE A 246 -11.98 59.78 -11.65
CA ILE A 246 -12.92 58.76 -12.22
C ILE A 246 -12.42 57.31 -12.50
N SER A 247 -13.18 56.38 -11.90
CA SER A 247 -13.15 54.90 -11.87
C SER A 247 -13.78 54.23 -13.14
N PRO A 248 -14.07 52.89 -13.23
CA PRO A 248 -14.06 51.82 -12.21
C PRO A 248 -13.49 50.43 -12.62
N ASN A 249 -13.41 49.52 -11.62
CA ASN A 249 -13.34 48.07 -11.79
C ASN A 249 -14.73 47.47 -12.12
N LEU A 250 -14.79 46.25 -12.69
CA LEU A 250 -15.48 45.08 -12.07
C LEU A 250 -15.37 43.78 -12.91
N THR A 251 -15.70 42.66 -12.27
CA THR A 251 -15.77 41.28 -12.81
C THR A 251 -17.21 40.87 -13.14
N TYR A 252 -17.43 39.98 -14.13
CA TYR A 252 -18.18 38.69 -14.01
C TYR A 252 -18.46 37.98 -15.37
N ASP A 253 -18.57 36.65 -15.28
CA ASP A 253 -19.21 35.58 -16.09
C ASP A 253 -19.77 35.69 -17.53
N VAL A 254 -19.33 34.70 -18.35
CA VAL A 254 -20.06 33.66 -19.13
C VAL A 254 -21.11 34.00 -20.24
N PHE A 255 -21.15 33.10 -21.24
CA PHE A 255 -22.17 32.79 -22.27
C PHE A 255 -22.08 33.39 -23.70
N VAL A 256 -21.44 32.59 -24.58
CA VAL A 256 -21.87 32.13 -25.93
C VAL A 256 -22.62 33.11 -26.86
N LEU A 257 -22.02 33.37 -28.02
CA LEU A 257 -22.62 33.08 -29.35
C LEU A 257 -21.57 33.13 -30.48
N SER A 258 -21.74 32.28 -31.50
CA SER A 258 -21.01 32.32 -32.79
C SER A 258 -21.92 33.00 -33.84
N PRO A 259 -21.42 33.52 -35.00
CA PRO A 259 -20.97 32.63 -36.10
C PRO A 259 -19.90 33.19 -37.10
N SER A 260 -19.32 32.30 -37.93
CA SER A 260 -18.75 32.54 -39.29
C SER A 260 -17.57 33.55 -39.46
N ALA A 261 -16.57 33.40 -40.34
CA ALA A 261 -16.47 32.64 -41.60
C ALA A 261 -15.00 32.39 -42.07
N VAL A 262 -14.78 31.43 -43.00
CA VAL A 262 -13.85 31.45 -44.17
C VAL A 262 -12.39 31.96 -43.96
N CYS A 263 -11.32 31.13 -43.82
CA CYS A 263 -10.59 30.24 -44.78
C CYS A 263 -9.35 30.88 -45.49
N PHE A 264 -8.38 30.03 -45.90
CA PHE A 264 -7.16 30.31 -46.75
C PHE A 264 -6.04 31.19 -46.13
N GLU A 265 -4.73 31.08 -46.46
CA GLU A 265 -3.86 29.96 -46.92
C GLU A 265 -2.33 30.30 -46.81
N LYS A 266 -1.45 29.29 -46.98
CA LYS A 266 -0.05 29.30 -47.52
C LYS A 266 1.01 30.36 -47.13
N ASN A 267 2.06 29.88 -46.43
CA ASN A 267 3.48 29.70 -46.83
C ASN A 267 4.34 30.78 -47.55
N PHE A 268 5.68 30.64 -47.34
CA PHE A 268 6.85 31.27 -48.02
C PHE A 268 7.15 32.75 -47.66
N THR A 269 8.38 33.28 -47.72
CA THR A 269 9.76 32.81 -48.08
C THR A 269 10.75 33.11 -46.92
N GLU A 270 11.80 32.34 -46.58
CA GLU A 270 13.01 31.85 -47.32
C GLU A 270 14.19 32.87 -47.41
N LYS A 271 15.44 32.36 -47.30
CA LYS A 271 16.78 32.98 -47.52
C LYS A 271 17.40 33.84 -46.38
N SER A 272 18.74 33.88 -46.17
CA SER A 272 19.84 32.97 -46.58
C SER A 272 21.21 33.24 -45.90
N ASN A 273 21.86 32.18 -45.40
CA ASN A 273 23.29 31.80 -45.55
C ASN A 273 24.51 32.73 -45.25
N ILE A 274 25.44 32.20 -44.40
CA ILE A 274 26.92 32.07 -44.64
C ILE A 274 27.77 33.37 -44.55
N PHE A 275 29.03 33.48 -44.06
CA PHE A 275 30.18 32.59 -43.68
C PHE A 275 31.04 33.29 -42.56
N PHE A 276 32.25 32.93 -42.05
CA PHE A 276 33.23 31.81 -42.11
C PHE A 276 34.25 31.94 -40.93
N GLN A 277 34.90 30.84 -40.46
CA GLN A 277 36.30 30.74 -39.93
C GLN A 277 36.75 31.60 -38.70
N ASP A 278 37.83 31.29 -37.94
CA ASP A 278 38.74 30.13 -37.81
C ASP A 278 39.41 30.11 -36.40
N LYS A 279 39.81 28.93 -35.89
CA LYS A 279 40.94 28.69 -34.92
C LYS A 279 40.93 29.38 -33.51
N ASP A 280 41.80 29.04 -32.53
CA ASP A 280 42.94 28.09 -32.50
C ASP A 280 43.15 27.38 -31.13
N GLU A 281 44.08 26.40 -31.15
CA GLU A 281 44.98 25.80 -30.13
C GLU A 281 45.04 26.29 -28.64
N SER A 282 45.50 25.53 -27.61
CA SER A 282 46.38 24.33 -27.58
C SER A 282 46.54 23.60 -26.21
N LYS A 283 46.95 22.29 -26.24
CA LYS A 283 48.03 21.56 -25.48
C LYS A 283 48.06 21.61 -23.92
N LYS A 284 48.57 20.64 -23.12
CA LYS A 284 49.34 19.36 -23.25
C LYS A 284 49.15 18.52 -21.94
N ALA A 285 48.98 17.18 -21.94
CA ALA A 285 50.01 16.12 -21.74
C ALA A 285 50.58 15.95 -20.30
N THR A 286 50.90 14.77 -19.71
CA THR A 286 50.83 13.33 -20.14
C THR A 286 51.16 12.32 -19.00
N LYS A 287 50.66 11.06 -19.12
CA LYS A 287 51.30 9.74 -18.73
C LYS A 287 51.45 9.38 -17.22
N LYS A 288 50.94 8.22 -16.72
CA LYS A 288 51.39 6.78 -16.77
C LYS A 288 52.39 6.43 -15.61
N ASP A 289 52.51 5.21 -15.05
CA ASP A 289 52.03 3.85 -15.41
C ASP A 289 52.08 2.82 -14.23
N TYR A 290 51.39 1.67 -14.34
CA TYR A 290 51.61 0.31 -13.73
C TYR A 290 51.84 0.11 -12.19
N MET A 291 51.06 -0.74 -11.47
CA MET A 291 51.20 -2.21 -11.18
C MET A 291 52.42 -2.61 -10.31
N THR A 292 52.41 -3.62 -9.43
CA THR A 292 51.51 -4.80 -9.21
C THR A 292 51.58 -5.32 -7.75
N SER A 293 50.57 -6.10 -7.32
CA SER A 293 50.50 -7.34 -6.48
C SER A 293 51.72 -7.86 -5.63
N GLU A 294 51.65 -8.74 -4.62
CA GLU A 294 50.69 -9.79 -4.16
C GLU A 294 50.67 -10.03 -2.61
N PHE A 295 49.57 -10.62 -2.11
CA PHE A 295 49.38 -11.62 -1.02
C PHE A 295 50.00 -11.56 0.41
N GLU A 296 49.30 -12.34 1.26
CA GLU A 296 49.67 -13.00 2.54
C GLU A 296 49.52 -12.31 3.93
N SER A 297 49.04 -13.15 4.85
CA SER A 297 48.89 -12.99 6.31
C SER A 297 49.17 -14.37 6.92
N PRO A 298 49.73 -14.51 8.15
CA PRO A 298 48.80 -14.59 9.31
C PRO A 298 49.38 -14.26 10.73
N VAL A 299 48.48 -14.16 11.72
CA VAL A 299 48.59 -14.65 13.12
C VAL A 299 49.69 -14.11 14.08
N ALA A 300 49.30 -13.09 14.85
CA ALA A 300 49.07 -13.12 16.32
C ALA A 300 50.17 -12.94 17.43
N LEU A 301 49.69 -12.30 18.52
CA LEU A 301 50.03 -12.44 19.97
C LEU A 301 51.23 -11.72 20.65
N LYS A 302 50.88 -10.60 21.34
CA LYS A 302 51.19 -10.22 22.75
C LYS A 302 52.62 -10.38 23.28
N ARG A 303 53.25 -9.29 23.77
CA ARG A 303 53.15 -8.73 25.16
C ARG A 303 53.87 -7.34 25.25
N PHE A 304 53.86 -6.52 26.32
CA PHE A 304 53.35 -6.66 27.70
C PHE A 304 52.81 -5.31 28.30
N ASN A 305 53.16 -4.98 29.56
CA ASN A 305 52.75 -3.84 30.41
C ASN A 305 53.51 -2.51 30.15
N SER A 306 53.13 -1.30 30.60
CA SER A 306 52.05 -0.73 31.46
C SER A 306 52.18 -0.71 33.00
N ASP A 307 52.48 0.48 33.55
CA ASP A 307 52.24 0.96 34.94
C ASP A 307 51.82 2.47 34.80
N ASP A 308 51.20 3.20 35.75
CA ASP A 308 51.03 2.97 37.19
C ASP A 308 49.69 3.50 37.75
N THR A 309 49.02 2.61 38.47
CA THR A 309 48.06 2.63 39.61
C THR A 309 47.50 3.92 40.27
N LYS A 310 46.18 3.95 40.51
CA LYS A 310 45.53 3.66 41.84
C LYS A 310 43.99 3.71 41.78
N SER A 311 43.33 3.12 42.79
CA SER A 311 41.87 2.89 42.87
C SER A 311 41.23 3.40 44.17
N PHE A 312 39.92 3.70 44.16
CA PHE A 312 38.90 3.07 45.00
C PHE A 312 37.47 3.47 44.57
N SER A 313 36.48 2.80 45.15
CA SER A 313 35.04 2.80 44.87
C SER A 313 34.31 4.16 44.91
N CYS A 314 33.30 4.33 44.04
CA CYS A 314 31.99 4.86 44.43
C CYS A 314 30.88 4.46 43.44
N ASP A 315 29.63 4.62 43.88
CA ASP A 315 28.40 4.15 43.24
C ASP A 315 27.86 5.03 42.09
N LEU A 316 26.75 4.52 41.53
CA LEU A 316 25.65 5.22 40.83
C LEU A 316 25.83 5.63 39.36
N ASN A 317 24.90 5.10 38.56
CA ASN A 317 24.41 5.72 37.35
C ASN A 317 23.83 7.11 37.69
N VAL A 318 24.62 8.17 37.49
CA VAL A 318 24.14 9.56 37.50
C VAL A 318 24.21 10.12 36.08
N THR A 319 23.47 9.50 35.16
CA THR A 319 23.06 10.20 33.93
C THR A 319 22.17 11.35 34.37
N LEU A 320 22.59 12.59 34.09
CA LEU A 320 21.92 13.80 34.57
C LEU A 320 20.43 13.77 34.20
N GLY A 321 19.56 13.74 35.21
CA GLY A 321 18.13 13.62 35.04
C GLY A 321 17.54 14.88 34.40
N PHE A 322 17.39 14.86 33.07
CA PHE A 322 16.52 15.79 32.36
C PHE A 322 15.13 15.15 32.25
N THR A 323 14.39 15.14 33.36
CA THR A 323 12.93 15.02 33.30
C THR A 323 12.40 16.31 32.65
N PRO A 324 11.80 16.29 31.45
CA PRO A 324 11.05 17.44 30.99
C PRO A 324 9.90 17.72 31.97
N GLU A 325 9.55 18.98 32.19
CA GLU A 325 8.47 19.39 33.12
C GLU A 325 7.08 18.88 32.68
N PHE A 326 7.00 18.22 31.51
CA PHE A 326 5.82 17.61 30.92
C PHE A 326 5.95 16.08 30.72
N SER A 327 6.83 15.40 31.47
CA SER A 327 6.58 13.98 31.76
C SER A 327 5.28 13.90 32.59
N PRO A 328 4.21 13.24 32.13
CA PRO A 328 2.99 13.13 32.93
C PRO A 328 3.31 12.42 34.24
N LEU A 329 2.81 12.96 35.36
CA LEU A 329 2.97 12.34 36.67
C LEU A 329 2.48 10.89 36.62
N LYS A 330 3.33 9.94 37.03
CA LYS A 330 3.04 8.49 36.94
C LYS A 330 1.65 8.22 37.52
N SER A 331 0.72 7.83 36.65
CA SER A 331 -0.70 7.75 37.00
C SER A 331 -0.88 6.90 38.26
N PRO A 332 -1.68 7.34 39.26
CA PRO A 332 -1.84 6.67 40.55
C PRO A 332 -2.54 5.30 40.45
N HIS A 333 -2.77 4.81 39.23
CA HIS A 333 -3.38 3.52 38.90
C HIS A 333 -2.37 2.52 38.30
N VAL A 334 -1.10 2.91 38.14
CA VAL A 334 0.01 2.04 37.70
C VAL A 334 0.70 1.44 38.93
N PRO A 335 0.78 0.10 39.08
CA PRO A 335 1.51 -0.52 40.20
C PRO A 335 3.00 -0.16 40.20
N PRO A 336 3.65 -0.09 41.38
CA PRO A 336 5.06 0.33 41.49
C PRO A 336 6.02 -0.56 40.68
N ASP A 337 5.71 -1.86 40.59
CA ASP A 337 6.52 -2.90 39.95
C ASP A 337 6.51 -2.82 38.41
N VAL A 338 5.69 -1.93 37.82
CA VAL A 338 5.59 -1.75 36.37
C VAL A 338 6.53 -0.61 35.93
N ASN A 339 7.62 -0.98 35.26
CA ASN A 339 8.48 -0.05 34.52
C ASN A 339 7.69 0.65 33.40
N GLU A 340 7.89 1.96 33.24
CA GLU A 340 7.27 2.74 32.17
C GLU A 340 7.75 2.28 30.78
N GLU A 341 8.98 1.80 30.65
CA GLU A 341 9.48 1.13 29.43
C GLU A 341 8.72 -0.17 29.09
N ASN A 342 8.04 -0.81 30.05
CA ASN A 342 7.16 -1.96 29.80
C ASN A 342 5.69 -1.54 29.57
N VAL A 343 5.29 -0.32 29.95
CA VAL A 343 4.04 0.31 29.49
C VAL A 343 4.19 0.82 28.05
N PHE A 344 5.41 1.22 27.67
CA PHE A 344 5.81 1.68 26.34
C PHE A 344 6.82 0.74 25.66
N GLY A 345 6.56 -0.58 25.73
CA GLY A 345 7.39 -1.63 25.13
C GLY A 345 7.42 -1.60 23.59
N GLU A 346 8.23 -0.71 23.03
CA GLU A 346 8.46 -0.44 21.60
C GLU A 346 7.22 -0.07 20.73
N ASN A 347 5.98 -0.18 21.26
CA ASN A 347 4.76 -0.24 20.45
C ASN A 347 3.55 0.54 21.02
N THR A 348 3.75 1.72 21.60
CA THR A 348 2.66 2.68 21.90
C THR A 348 3.04 4.10 21.44
N PRO A 349 2.10 4.91 20.89
CA PRO A 349 2.48 5.79 19.78
C PRO A 349 2.13 7.27 19.95
N THR A 350 3.11 8.14 19.74
CA THR A 350 2.88 9.50 19.22
C THR A 350 3.11 9.49 17.71
N PRO A 351 2.16 9.95 16.86
CA PRO A 351 2.43 10.10 15.43
C PRO A 351 3.43 11.25 15.18
N PRO A 352 4.23 11.26 14.08
CA PRO A 352 4.01 10.49 12.85
C PRO A 352 5.28 9.86 12.21
N ARG A 353 5.43 8.53 12.24
CA ARG A 353 6.13 7.77 11.17
C ARG A 353 5.91 6.26 11.28
N CYS A 354 5.07 5.71 10.39
CA CYS A 354 4.84 4.26 10.32
C CYS A 354 6.09 3.54 9.81
N LYS A 355 6.78 2.80 10.70
CA LYS A 355 7.69 1.71 10.30
C LYS A 355 6.97 0.38 10.48
N THR A 356 6.35 -0.11 9.41
CA THR A 356 5.77 -1.46 9.39
C THR A 356 6.88 -2.52 9.43
N PRO A 357 6.74 -3.59 10.22
CA PRO A 357 7.53 -4.81 10.02
C PRO A 357 7.32 -5.39 8.60
N PRO A 358 8.20 -6.28 8.11
CA PRO A 358 8.05 -6.88 6.78
C PRO A 358 6.72 -7.64 6.64
N LYS A 359 5.92 -7.28 5.64
CA LYS A 359 4.61 -7.93 5.37
C LYS A 359 4.79 -9.37 4.88
N GLY A 360 4.30 -10.33 5.64
CA GLY A 360 3.99 -11.70 5.21
C GLY A 360 2.91 -12.28 6.11
N MET A 361 1.67 -12.43 5.60
CA MET A 361 0.46 -12.84 6.34
C MET A 361 0.40 -12.32 7.80
N LEU A 362 0.23 -11.00 7.96
CA LEU A 362 -0.06 -10.40 9.26
C LEU A 362 -1.51 -10.69 9.65
N LEU A 363 -1.70 -11.86 10.27
CA LEU A 363 -2.87 -12.15 11.11
C LEU A 363 -2.99 -11.05 12.18
N ASN A 364 -4.21 -10.63 12.51
CA ASN A 364 -4.39 -9.76 13.65
C ASN A 364 -4.14 -10.54 14.97
N TRP A 365 -3.87 -9.81 16.06
CA TRP A 365 -3.51 -10.41 17.34
C TRP A 365 -4.63 -11.32 17.91
N SER A 366 -5.89 -10.97 17.66
CA SER A 366 -7.08 -11.73 18.04
C SER A 366 -7.14 -13.09 17.32
N GLN A 367 -7.03 -13.06 15.98
CA GLN A 367 -6.99 -14.25 15.12
C GLN A 367 -5.89 -15.22 15.53
N THR A 368 -4.68 -14.70 15.79
CA THR A 368 -3.53 -15.50 16.20
C THR A 368 -3.82 -16.27 17.49
N LYS A 369 -4.43 -15.63 18.49
CA LYS A 369 -4.87 -16.29 19.74
C LYS A 369 -5.92 -17.36 19.49
N MET A 370 -6.95 -17.08 18.69
CA MET A 370 -8.04 -18.04 18.44
C MET A 370 -7.54 -19.26 17.66
N ILE A 371 -6.59 -19.06 16.74
CA ILE A 371 -5.88 -20.13 16.03
C ILE A 371 -5.06 -21.00 16.99
N MET A 372 -4.47 -20.43 18.05
CA MET A 372 -3.80 -21.21 19.10
C MET A 372 -4.80 -22.04 19.93
N ILE A 373 -5.98 -21.50 20.25
CA ILE A 373 -7.06 -22.23 20.94
C ILE A 373 -7.57 -23.40 20.08
N LEU A 374 -7.89 -23.14 18.81
CA LEU A 374 -8.30 -24.19 17.87
C LEU A 374 -7.24 -25.28 17.72
N LYS A 375 -5.96 -24.91 17.63
CA LYS A 375 -4.83 -25.86 17.61
C LYS A 375 -4.74 -26.70 18.87
N HIS A 376 -4.94 -26.09 20.05
CA HIS A 376 -4.90 -26.77 21.34
C HIS A 376 -5.99 -27.84 21.47
N PHE A 377 -7.24 -27.50 21.09
CA PHE A 377 -8.37 -28.43 21.09
C PHE A 377 -8.46 -29.30 19.81
N GLY A 378 -7.46 -29.28 18.93
CA GLY A 378 -7.38 -30.11 17.71
C GLY A 378 -8.24 -29.66 16.51
N LEU A 379 -9.03 -28.60 16.66
CA LEU A 379 -10.04 -28.07 15.72
C LEU A 379 -9.45 -27.25 14.55
N ASN A 380 -8.32 -27.71 13.99
CA ASN A 380 -7.54 -27.01 12.95
C ASN A 380 -8.34 -26.65 11.70
N GLN A 381 -9.32 -27.48 11.32
CA GLN A 381 -10.16 -27.29 10.14
C GLN A 381 -11.00 -26.00 10.18
N HIS A 382 -11.21 -25.41 11.36
CA HIS A 382 -12.01 -24.19 11.53
C HIS A 382 -11.20 -22.88 11.49
N ILE A 383 -9.87 -22.97 11.34
CA ILE A 383 -8.99 -21.80 11.22
C ILE A 383 -9.45 -20.78 10.14
N PRO A 384 -9.85 -21.19 8.91
CA PRO A 384 -10.22 -20.24 7.85
C PRO A 384 -11.36 -19.28 8.24
N ILE A 385 -12.35 -19.74 9.02
CA ILE A 385 -13.52 -18.96 9.41
C ILE A 385 -13.10 -17.67 10.13
N PHE A 386 -12.10 -17.77 11.02
CA PHE A 386 -11.60 -16.62 11.78
C PHE A 386 -10.69 -15.71 10.93
N LEU A 387 -10.19 -16.17 9.77
CA LEU A 387 -9.38 -15.36 8.86
C LEU A 387 -10.22 -14.36 8.05
N GLU A 388 -11.50 -14.64 7.82
CA GLU A 388 -12.37 -13.91 6.88
C GLU A 388 -12.96 -12.59 7.44
N GLN A 389 -12.62 -12.22 8.68
CA GLN A 389 -13.16 -11.02 9.36
C GLN A 389 -12.55 -9.67 8.92
N GLU A 390 -12.56 -9.36 7.61
CA GLU A 390 -12.32 -8.00 7.10
C GLU A 390 -13.43 -7.54 6.13
N ALA A 391 -14.46 -6.92 6.73
CA ALA A 391 -15.60 -6.27 6.09
C ALA A 391 -16.54 -7.19 5.25
N PRO A 392 -17.78 -6.76 4.96
CA PRO A 392 -18.60 -7.43 3.95
C PRO A 392 -18.00 -7.18 2.55
N GLN A 393 -17.01 -7.99 2.16
CA GLN A 393 -16.51 -7.97 0.79
C GLN A 393 -17.64 -8.34 -0.17
N ALA A 394 -18.00 -7.41 -1.05
CA ALA A 394 -18.85 -7.73 -2.19
C ALA A 394 -18.19 -8.85 -2.99
N LYS A 395 -18.91 -9.95 -3.28
CA LYS A 395 -18.37 -11.10 -3.99
C LYS A 395 -18.15 -10.77 -5.47
N TYR A 396 -16.99 -10.22 -5.79
CA TYR A 396 -16.59 -9.95 -7.17
C TYR A 396 -16.33 -11.26 -7.92
N PRO A 397 -16.88 -11.45 -9.14
CA PRO A 397 -16.63 -12.65 -9.93
C PRO A 397 -15.16 -12.73 -10.34
N LYS A 398 -14.60 -13.93 -10.33
CA LYS A 398 -13.19 -14.14 -10.68
C LYS A 398 -12.89 -13.62 -12.10
N ARG A 399 -11.86 -12.80 -12.17
CA ARG A 399 -11.42 -12.06 -13.35
C ARG A 399 -9.92 -11.84 -13.27
N ILE A 400 -9.23 -12.15 -14.37
CA ILE A 400 -7.77 -12.16 -14.49
C ILE A 400 -7.38 -11.05 -15.46
N PHE A 401 -6.55 -10.10 -15.03
CA PHE A 401 -6.02 -9.04 -15.88
C PHE A 401 -4.51 -9.15 -16.02
N SER A 402 -3.98 -9.03 -17.24
CA SER A 402 -2.54 -8.97 -17.47
C SER A 402 -2.19 -8.02 -18.62
N GLY A 403 -1.17 -7.18 -18.40
CA GLY A 403 -0.65 -6.24 -19.39
C GLY A 403 0.72 -6.66 -19.94
N ILE A 404 0.96 -6.44 -21.24
CA ILE A 404 2.28 -6.64 -21.87
C ILE A 404 2.62 -5.45 -22.78
N GLN A 405 3.80 -4.86 -22.55
CA GLN A 405 4.30 -3.76 -23.39
C GLN A 405 4.66 -4.25 -24.81
N PRO A 406 4.22 -3.55 -25.88
CA PRO A 406 4.72 -3.72 -27.25
C PRO A 406 6.16 -3.16 -27.41
N THR A 407 7.09 -3.58 -26.56
CA THR A 407 8.50 -3.20 -26.56
C THR A 407 9.35 -4.38 -27.05
N GLY A 408 9.49 -4.51 -28.36
CA GLY A 408 10.35 -5.52 -29.00
C GLY A 408 9.90 -6.98 -28.85
N SER A 409 10.69 -7.90 -29.41
CA SER A 409 10.36 -9.32 -29.55
C SER A 409 10.06 -10.02 -28.21
N VAL A 410 9.00 -10.84 -28.22
CA VAL A 410 8.72 -11.81 -27.15
C VAL A 410 9.84 -12.87 -27.14
N HIS A 411 10.35 -13.17 -25.95
CA HIS A 411 11.30 -14.26 -25.74
C HIS A 411 10.69 -15.41 -24.94
N LEU A 412 11.35 -16.57 -24.94
CA LEU A 412 10.85 -17.82 -24.35
C LEU A 412 10.46 -17.67 -22.87
N GLY A 413 11.23 -16.89 -22.10
CA GLY A 413 10.90 -16.50 -20.72
C GLY A 413 9.65 -15.60 -20.55
N ASN A 414 9.17 -14.92 -21.59
CA ASN A 414 7.86 -14.25 -21.58
C ASN A 414 6.73 -15.23 -21.93
N TYR A 415 6.97 -16.12 -22.90
CA TYR A 415 6.01 -17.13 -23.34
C TYR A 415 5.59 -18.05 -22.18
N PHE A 416 6.55 -18.76 -21.59
CA PHE A 416 6.28 -19.62 -20.42
C PHE A 416 5.98 -18.84 -19.14
N GLY A 417 6.53 -17.63 -19.01
CA GLY A 417 6.34 -16.79 -17.82
C GLY A 417 4.90 -16.28 -17.67
N ALA A 418 4.26 -15.88 -18.77
CA ALA A 418 2.94 -15.25 -18.77
C ALA A 418 2.00 -15.77 -19.87
N ILE A 419 2.41 -15.77 -21.15
CA ILE A 419 1.49 -15.97 -22.28
C ILE A 419 0.81 -17.35 -22.23
N GLN A 420 1.58 -18.41 -21.97
CA GLN A 420 1.01 -19.76 -21.84
C GLN A 420 -0.02 -19.85 -20.70
N ARG A 421 0.19 -19.16 -19.58
CA ARG A 421 -0.78 -19.12 -18.47
C ARG A 421 -2.09 -18.47 -18.87
N TRP A 422 -2.06 -17.46 -19.75
CA TRP A 422 -3.29 -16.85 -20.27
C TRP A 422 -4.09 -17.85 -21.12
N VAL A 423 -3.38 -18.67 -21.91
CA VAL A 423 -3.96 -19.78 -22.69
C VAL A 423 -4.48 -20.92 -21.79
N GLU A 424 -3.84 -21.19 -20.66
CA GLU A 424 -4.33 -22.11 -19.64
C GLU A 424 -5.61 -21.58 -18.97
N PHE A 425 -5.61 -20.33 -18.50
CA PHE A 425 -6.75 -19.72 -17.80
C PHE A 425 -8.00 -19.54 -18.69
N GLN A 426 -7.84 -19.11 -19.95
CA GLN A 426 -9.00 -18.98 -20.87
C GLN A 426 -9.64 -20.36 -21.15
N ASN A 427 -8.84 -21.44 -21.13
CA ASN A 427 -9.31 -22.81 -21.36
C ASN A 427 -9.98 -23.43 -20.13
N THR A 428 -9.70 -22.93 -18.91
CA THR A 428 -10.48 -23.25 -17.70
C THR A 428 -11.76 -22.40 -17.57
N GLY A 429 -12.11 -21.57 -18.57
CA GLY A 429 -13.31 -20.74 -18.57
C GLY A 429 -13.21 -19.46 -17.72
N GLU A 430 -12.01 -19.08 -17.29
CA GLU A 430 -11.79 -17.84 -16.52
C GLU A 430 -11.94 -16.60 -17.42
N LYS A 431 -12.45 -15.50 -16.86
CA LYS A 431 -12.52 -14.22 -17.60
C LYS A 431 -11.16 -13.54 -17.63
N VAL A 432 -10.40 -13.81 -18.69
CA VAL A 432 -9.06 -13.26 -18.95
C VAL A 432 -9.14 -11.98 -19.80
N LEU A 433 -8.42 -10.94 -19.36
CA LEU A 433 -8.18 -9.70 -20.12
C LEU A 433 -6.67 -9.53 -20.36
N CYS A 434 -6.31 -9.37 -21.63
CA CYS A 434 -4.94 -9.21 -22.12
C CYS A 434 -4.80 -7.80 -22.73
N SER A 435 -4.09 -6.90 -22.05
CA SER A 435 -3.89 -5.53 -22.52
C SER A 435 -2.51 -5.35 -23.17
N ILE A 436 -2.47 -4.84 -24.39
CA ILE A 436 -1.23 -4.40 -25.04
C ILE A 436 -0.92 -2.99 -24.51
N ALA A 437 0.05 -2.92 -23.61
CA ALA A 437 0.32 -1.81 -22.71
C ALA A 437 1.21 -0.74 -23.38
N ASP A 438 0.67 -0.04 -24.37
CA ASP A 438 1.38 0.96 -25.16
C ASP A 438 1.57 2.30 -24.43
N LEU A 439 0.63 2.73 -23.57
CA LEU A 439 0.83 3.90 -22.69
C LEU A 439 2.02 3.68 -21.73
N HIS A 440 2.18 2.46 -21.21
CA HIS A 440 3.38 2.10 -20.41
C HIS A 440 4.67 2.12 -21.22
N SER A 441 4.60 1.96 -22.54
CA SER A 441 5.78 1.91 -23.43
C SER A 441 6.34 3.30 -23.72
N ILE A 442 5.48 4.33 -23.79
CA ILE A 442 5.87 5.74 -24.00
C ILE A 442 6.36 6.45 -22.71
N THR A 443 6.46 5.74 -21.58
CA THR A 443 7.15 6.23 -20.37
C THR A 443 8.65 6.47 -20.59
N LEU A 444 9.21 5.88 -21.65
CA LEU A 444 10.53 6.12 -22.23
C LEU A 444 10.36 6.48 -23.71
N SER A 445 11.39 7.10 -24.31
CA SER A 445 11.34 7.47 -25.74
C SER A 445 11.16 6.27 -26.66
N GLN A 446 10.23 6.36 -27.60
CA GLN A 446 9.93 5.36 -28.63
C GLN A 446 9.87 6.04 -30.01
N ASP A 447 10.19 5.30 -31.07
CA ASP A 447 9.79 5.69 -32.44
C ASP A 447 8.30 5.35 -32.65
N PRO A 448 7.44 6.31 -33.03
CA PRO A 448 6.01 6.07 -33.27
C PRO A 448 5.72 5.02 -34.35
N LYS A 449 6.58 4.87 -35.37
CA LYS A 449 6.39 3.84 -36.41
C LYS A 449 6.62 2.44 -35.83
N LYS A 450 7.81 2.23 -35.24
CA LYS A 450 8.19 0.99 -34.58
C LYS A 450 7.27 0.61 -33.41
N LEU A 451 6.70 1.58 -32.69
CA LEU A 451 5.69 1.29 -31.65
C LEU A 451 4.42 0.68 -32.27
N ARG A 452 3.92 1.23 -33.38
CA ARG A 452 2.76 0.67 -34.11
C ARG A 452 3.06 -0.72 -34.67
N GLU A 453 4.22 -0.90 -35.30
CA GLU A 453 4.71 -2.19 -35.80
C GLU A 453 4.80 -3.22 -34.68
N ASN A 454 5.35 -2.86 -33.52
CA ASN A 454 5.42 -3.75 -32.35
C ASN A 454 4.03 -4.08 -31.76
N THR A 455 3.05 -3.17 -31.82
CA THR A 455 1.67 -3.44 -31.35
C THR A 455 1.00 -4.51 -32.21
N LEU A 456 1.10 -4.40 -33.53
CA LEU A 456 0.63 -5.45 -34.46
C LEU A 456 1.40 -6.75 -34.25
N LEU A 457 2.73 -6.69 -34.12
CA LEU A 457 3.58 -7.87 -33.88
C LEU A 457 3.28 -8.55 -32.55
N MET A 458 2.96 -7.80 -31.50
CA MET A 458 2.53 -8.33 -30.21
C MET A 458 1.17 -9.04 -30.36
N THR A 459 0.21 -8.42 -31.05
CA THR A 459 -1.10 -9.02 -31.34
C THR A 459 -0.95 -10.35 -32.08
N ALA A 460 -0.20 -10.35 -33.19
CA ALA A 460 0.11 -11.56 -33.97
C ALA A 460 0.83 -12.62 -33.12
N THR A 461 1.77 -12.22 -32.26
CA THR A 461 2.47 -13.13 -31.35
C THR A 461 1.52 -13.77 -30.34
N LEU A 462 0.64 -12.99 -29.70
CA LEU A 462 -0.30 -13.51 -28.70
C LEU A 462 -1.30 -14.50 -29.32
N VAL A 463 -1.90 -14.14 -30.46
CA VAL A 463 -2.83 -15.01 -31.19
C VAL A 463 -2.14 -16.28 -31.68
N ALA A 464 -0.93 -16.19 -32.26
CA ALA A 464 -0.17 -17.36 -32.68
C ALA A 464 0.31 -18.24 -31.52
N CYS A 465 0.50 -17.67 -30.32
CA CYS A 465 0.78 -18.42 -29.10
C CYS A 465 -0.43 -19.15 -28.52
N GLY A 466 -1.63 -18.95 -29.08
CA GLY A 466 -2.88 -19.60 -28.65
C GLY A 466 -3.84 -18.73 -27.83
N VAL A 467 -3.60 -17.42 -27.70
CA VAL A 467 -4.58 -16.51 -27.06
C VAL A 467 -5.81 -16.40 -27.96
N ASP A 468 -6.94 -16.87 -27.44
CA ASP A 468 -8.23 -16.91 -28.13
C ASP A 468 -8.96 -15.61 -27.80
N PHE A 469 -9.08 -14.72 -28.78
CA PHE A 469 -9.67 -13.39 -28.61
C PHE A 469 -11.21 -13.39 -28.61
N GLU A 470 -11.86 -14.53 -28.84
CA GLU A 470 -13.29 -14.68 -28.61
C GLU A 470 -13.53 -15.03 -27.13
N LYS A 471 -12.75 -15.97 -26.57
CA LYS A 471 -12.79 -16.31 -25.12
C LYS A 471 -12.25 -15.20 -24.22
N SER A 472 -11.09 -14.66 -24.57
CA SER A 472 -10.36 -13.62 -23.82
C SER A 472 -10.55 -12.24 -24.44
N ILE A 473 -10.45 -11.17 -23.65
CA ILE A 473 -10.49 -9.80 -24.18
C ILE A 473 -9.06 -9.32 -24.46
N LEU A 474 -8.65 -9.35 -25.74
CA LEU A 474 -7.33 -8.87 -26.21
C LEU A 474 -7.46 -7.47 -26.82
N PHE A 475 -6.90 -6.43 -26.18
CA PHE A 475 -7.12 -5.04 -26.57
C PHE A 475 -5.88 -4.14 -26.42
N GLN A 476 -5.90 -2.95 -27.02
CA GLN A 476 -4.83 -1.94 -26.92
C GLN A 476 -5.15 -0.92 -25.82
N GLN A 477 -4.23 -0.71 -24.87
CA GLN A 477 -4.44 0.13 -23.68
C GLN A 477 -4.86 1.57 -24.03
N SER A 478 -4.16 2.24 -24.97
CA SER A 478 -4.47 3.61 -25.39
C SER A 478 -5.82 3.81 -26.09
N LYS A 479 -6.55 2.72 -26.40
CA LYS A 479 -7.87 2.77 -27.06
C LYS A 479 -9.04 2.85 -26.09
N VAL A 480 -8.81 2.68 -24.79
CA VAL A 480 -9.84 2.77 -23.74
C VAL A 480 -9.49 3.95 -22.81
N PRO A 481 -10.10 5.14 -22.99
CA PRO A 481 -9.70 6.38 -22.28
C PRO A 481 -9.72 6.28 -20.76
N MET A 482 -10.64 5.49 -20.21
CA MET A 482 -10.85 5.33 -18.77
C MET A 482 -9.61 4.82 -18.01
N HIS A 483 -8.63 4.23 -18.71
CA HIS A 483 -7.32 3.92 -18.12
C HIS A 483 -6.61 5.18 -17.60
N THR A 484 -6.59 6.26 -18.39
CA THR A 484 -5.95 7.52 -17.99
C THR A 484 -6.81 8.33 -17.03
N GLU A 485 -8.13 8.24 -17.16
CA GLU A 485 -9.08 8.96 -16.29
C GLU A 485 -9.05 8.37 -14.87
N LEU A 486 -9.09 7.04 -14.73
CA LEU A 486 -8.89 6.38 -13.44
C LEU A 486 -7.46 6.55 -12.92
N CYS A 487 -6.43 6.57 -13.78
CA CYS A 487 -5.06 6.90 -13.36
C CYS A 487 -4.96 8.30 -12.72
N TRP A 488 -5.71 9.28 -13.24
CA TRP A 488 -5.77 10.62 -12.65
C TRP A 488 -6.43 10.58 -11.26
N VAL A 489 -7.60 9.96 -11.14
CA VAL A 489 -8.32 9.80 -9.87
C VAL A 489 -7.46 9.08 -8.82
N LEU A 490 -6.83 7.95 -9.17
CA LEU A 490 -5.91 7.23 -8.27
C LEU A 490 -4.64 8.05 -7.97
N GLY A 491 -4.22 8.92 -8.88
CA GLY A 491 -3.15 9.89 -8.66
C GLY A 491 -3.47 10.85 -7.51
N THR A 492 -4.70 11.36 -7.42
CA THR A 492 -5.11 12.30 -6.35
C THR A 492 -5.09 11.69 -4.93
N ILE A 493 -5.05 10.35 -4.81
CA ILE A 493 -4.93 9.62 -3.53
C ILE A 493 -3.55 8.97 -3.35
N THR A 494 -2.61 9.19 -4.27
CA THR A 494 -1.23 8.69 -4.20
C THR A 494 -0.27 9.80 -3.74
N THR A 495 0.67 9.50 -2.84
CA THR A 495 1.67 10.48 -2.39
C THR A 495 3.01 10.30 -3.11
N MET A 496 3.73 11.41 -3.33
CA MET A 496 5.05 11.42 -3.97
C MET A 496 6.05 10.50 -3.25
N ALA A 497 6.13 10.58 -1.91
CA ALA A 497 7.02 9.74 -1.11
C ALA A 497 6.79 8.24 -1.36
N ARG A 498 5.53 7.83 -1.51
CA ARG A 498 5.15 6.43 -1.76
C ARG A 498 5.70 5.90 -3.10
N LEU A 499 5.65 6.70 -4.16
CA LEU A 499 6.19 6.32 -5.47
C LEU A 499 7.72 6.35 -5.50
N ALA A 500 8.35 7.34 -4.84
CA ALA A 500 9.80 7.49 -4.78
C ALA A 500 10.55 6.34 -4.08
N HIS A 501 9.86 5.54 -3.26
CA HIS A 501 10.44 4.38 -2.60
C HIS A 501 10.48 3.10 -3.46
N LEU A 502 9.75 3.03 -4.58
CA LEU A 502 9.67 1.83 -5.43
C LEU A 502 11.02 1.50 -6.12
N PRO A 503 11.53 0.26 -6.02
CA PRO A 503 12.82 -0.13 -6.61
C PRO A 503 12.91 0.12 -8.12
N GLN A 504 11.89 -0.26 -8.90
CA GLN A 504 11.90 -0.09 -10.35
C GLN A 504 11.89 1.37 -10.79
N PHE A 505 11.46 2.31 -9.95
CA PHE A 505 11.63 3.73 -10.25
C PHE A 505 13.12 4.10 -10.13
N LYS A 506 13.75 3.76 -9.00
CA LYS A 506 15.18 4.02 -8.74
C LYS A 506 16.07 3.42 -9.82
N GLU A 507 16.00 2.10 -10.01
CA GLU A 507 16.80 1.33 -10.98
C GLU A 507 16.72 1.90 -12.41
N LYS A 508 15.53 2.33 -12.85
CA LYS A 508 15.36 2.94 -14.18
C LYS A 508 15.84 4.39 -14.21
N SER A 509 15.58 5.16 -13.15
CA SER A 509 15.96 6.57 -13.04
C SER A 509 17.47 6.79 -13.01
N GLU A 510 18.25 5.90 -12.39
CA GLU A 510 19.72 5.95 -12.32
C GLU A 510 20.38 5.97 -13.72
N SER A 511 19.70 5.41 -14.73
CA SER A 511 20.18 5.37 -16.12
C SER A 511 19.84 6.62 -16.96
N LEU A 512 19.09 7.58 -16.41
CA LEU A 512 18.48 8.69 -17.17
C LEU A 512 18.88 10.05 -16.60
N LYS A 513 19.50 10.90 -17.45
CA LYS A 513 19.86 12.28 -17.07
C LYS A 513 18.64 13.14 -16.73
N ASN A 514 17.57 12.99 -17.51
CA ASN A 514 16.28 13.66 -17.29
C ASN A 514 15.22 12.57 -17.11
N ILE A 515 14.59 12.50 -15.94
CA ILE A 515 13.65 11.44 -15.57
C ILE A 515 12.23 11.86 -16.02
N PRO A 516 11.54 11.12 -16.91
CA PRO A 516 10.19 11.47 -17.34
C PRO A 516 9.16 11.30 -16.23
N LEU A 517 8.19 12.22 -16.10
CA LEU A 517 7.12 12.09 -15.10
C LEU A 517 6.28 10.81 -15.28
N GLY A 518 6.08 10.36 -16.53
CA GLY A 518 5.44 9.07 -16.81
C GLY A 518 6.17 7.86 -16.21
N LEU A 519 7.51 7.90 -16.13
CA LEU A 519 8.32 6.85 -15.49
C LEU A 519 8.16 6.82 -13.97
N TYR A 520 7.63 7.88 -13.37
CA TYR A 520 7.32 7.97 -11.95
C TYR A 520 5.86 7.59 -11.65
N ILE A 521 4.92 7.99 -12.52
CA ILE A 521 3.47 7.77 -12.33
C ILE A 521 2.99 6.41 -12.85
N TYR A 522 3.72 5.70 -13.72
CA TYR A 522 3.25 4.42 -14.29
C TYR A 522 2.79 3.34 -13.28
N PRO A 523 3.27 3.25 -12.02
CA PRO A 523 2.71 2.31 -11.06
C PRO A 523 1.25 2.63 -10.67
N VAL A 524 0.84 3.90 -10.75
CA VAL A 524 -0.56 4.34 -10.58
C VAL A 524 -1.38 4.00 -11.83
N LEU A 525 -0.81 4.15 -13.03
CA LEU A 525 -1.44 3.69 -14.28
C LEU A 525 -1.64 2.17 -14.26
N GLN A 526 -0.65 1.41 -13.77
CA GLN A 526 -0.76 -0.04 -13.59
C GLN A 526 -1.86 -0.41 -12.58
N ALA A 527 -2.05 0.37 -11.53
CA ALA A 527 -3.19 0.19 -10.63
C ALA A 527 -4.52 0.51 -11.34
N ALA A 528 -4.61 1.57 -12.13
CA ALA A 528 -5.80 1.89 -12.92
C ALA A 528 -6.14 0.76 -13.92
N ASP A 529 -5.14 0.23 -14.64
CA ASP A 529 -5.31 -0.89 -15.57
C ASP A 529 -5.96 -2.12 -14.92
N ILE A 530 -5.60 -2.41 -13.66
CA ILE A 530 -6.12 -3.56 -12.89
C ILE A 530 -7.51 -3.27 -12.32
N LEU A 531 -7.69 -2.09 -11.72
CA LEU A 531 -8.88 -1.74 -10.96
C LEU A 531 -10.06 -1.33 -11.86
N LEU A 532 -9.81 -0.74 -13.03
CA LEU A 532 -10.83 -0.36 -14.02
C LEU A 532 -11.70 -1.55 -14.44
N TYR A 533 -11.10 -2.74 -14.57
CA TYR A 533 -11.83 -3.96 -14.89
C TYR A 533 -12.31 -4.72 -13.66
N LYS A 534 -12.14 -4.20 -12.43
CA LYS A 534 -12.38 -4.92 -11.18
C LYS A 534 -11.68 -6.29 -11.19
N ALA A 535 -10.40 -6.32 -11.57
CA ALA A 535 -9.65 -7.56 -11.67
C ALA A 535 -9.30 -8.13 -10.29
N THR A 536 -9.81 -9.33 -10.00
CA THR A 536 -9.56 -10.05 -8.74
C THR A 536 -8.16 -10.67 -8.66
N HIS A 537 -7.54 -10.97 -9.81
CA HIS A 537 -6.32 -11.75 -9.91
C HIS A 537 -5.40 -11.17 -11.00
N VAL A 538 -4.10 -11.11 -10.72
CA VAL A 538 -3.09 -10.53 -11.63
C VAL A 538 -1.86 -11.45 -11.70
N PRO A 539 -1.57 -12.11 -12.84
CA PRO A 539 -0.41 -12.97 -13.01
C PRO A 539 0.83 -12.13 -13.34
N VAL A 540 1.83 -12.17 -12.45
CA VAL A 540 3.05 -11.36 -12.56
C VAL A 540 4.29 -12.15 -12.16
N GLY A 541 5.46 -11.70 -12.64
CA GLY A 541 6.74 -12.07 -12.06
C GLY A 541 6.94 -11.42 -10.69
N GLN A 542 7.74 -12.05 -9.84
CA GLN A 542 8.07 -11.57 -8.49
C GLN A 542 8.57 -10.11 -8.47
N ASP A 543 9.21 -9.67 -9.56
CA ASP A 543 9.63 -8.29 -9.75
C ASP A 543 8.47 -7.27 -9.64
N GLN A 544 7.27 -7.56 -10.15
CA GLN A 544 6.14 -6.61 -10.11
C GLN A 544 5.30 -6.66 -8.82
N ALA A 545 5.63 -7.51 -7.85
CA ALA A 545 4.81 -7.72 -6.65
C ALA A 545 4.52 -6.42 -5.87
N GLN A 546 5.50 -5.50 -5.80
CA GLN A 546 5.31 -4.20 -5.13
C GLN A 546 4.33 -3.26 -5.85
N HIS A 547 4.21 -3.36 -7.19
CA HIS A 547 3.20 -2.60 -7.94
C HIS A 547 1.79 -3.18 -7.72
N ILE A 548 1.65 -4.48 -7.48
CA ILE A 548 0.36 -5.07 -7.12
C ILE A 548 -0.01 -4.70 -5.67
N GLN A 549 0.95 -4.65 -4.73
CA GLN A 549 0.70 -4.10 -3.39
C GLN A 549 0.26 -2.62 -3.45
N LEU A 550 0.82 -1.81 -4.36
CA LEU A 550 0.32 -0.46 -4.62
C LEU A 550 -1.14 -0.47 -5.11
N ALA A 551 -1.50 -1.34 -6.05
CA ALA A 551 -2.89 -1.46 -6.53
C ALA A 551 -3.86 -1.92 -5.42
N GLN A 552 -3.46 -2.88 -4.58
CA GLN A 552 -4.22 -3.32 -3.40
C GLN A 552 -4.48 -2.18 -2.43
N ASP A 553 -3.43 -1.47 -2.03
CA ASP A 553 -3.52 -0.38 -1.07
C ASP A 553 -4.31 0.82 -1.65
N LEU A 554 -4.21 1.10 -2.96
CA LEU A 554 -5.02 2.12 -3.61
C LEU A 554 -6.51 1.73 -3.66
N ALA A 555 -6.83 0.46 -3.92
CA ALA A 555 -8.19 -0.06 -3.78
C ALA A 555 -8.71 0.08 -2.33
N HIS A 556 -7.89 -0.20 -1.31
CA HIS A 556 -8.24 0.04 0.10
C HIS A 556 -8.53 1.53 0.38
N ILE A 557 -7.64 2.43 -0.04
CA ILE A 557 -7.79 3.87 0.18
C ILE A 557 -9.05 4.40 -0.53
N PHE A 558 -9.30 3.96 -1.76
CA PHE A 558 -10.51 4.32 -2.51
C PHE A 558 -11.77 3.78 -1.81
N ASN A 559 -11.82 2.48 -1.52
CA ASN A 559 -12.98 1.84 -0.88
C ASN A 559 -13.29 2.45 0.50
N LYS A 560 -12.26 2.84 1.26
CA LYS A 560 -12.42 3.51 2.56
C LYS A 560 -12.90 4.96 2.44
N ARG A 561 -12.49 5.69 1.38
CA ARG A 561 -12.82 7.12 1.19
C ARG A 561 -14.15 7.35 0.48
N PHE A 562 -14.50 6.50 -0.48
CA PHE A 562 -15.62 6.68 -1.41
C PHE A 562 -16.63 5.51 -1.38
N GLY A 563 -16.47 4.57 -0.43
CA GLY A 563 -17.30 3.38 -0.31
C GLY A 563 -16.82 2.21 -1.18
N GLN A 564 -17.23 0.98 -0.80
CA GLN A 564 -16.80 -0.26 -1.45
C GLN A 564 -17.08 -0.25 -2.95
N THR A 565 -16.02 -0.35 -3.77
CA THR A 565 -16.06 -0.15 -5.23
C THR A 565 -15.24 -1.22 -5.95
N PHE A 566 -13.98 -1.40 -5.54
CA PHE A 566 -13.03 -2.30 -6.18
C PHE A 566 -12.80 -3.59 -5.37
N PRO A 567 -12.59 -4.75 -6.03
CA PRO A 567 -11.95 -5.89 -5.39
C PRO A 567 -10.50 -5.56 -5.01
N ILE A 568 -9.94 -6.35 -4.10
CA ILE A 568 -8.52 -6.31 -3.77
C ILE A 568 -7.79 -7.29 -4.70
N PRO A 569 -6.91 -6.84 -5.62
CA PRO A 569 -6.28 -7.72 -6.60
C PRO A 569 -5.22 -8.63 -5.96
N HIS A 570 -5.39 -9.94 -6.07
CA HIS A 570 -4.42 -10.94 -5.62
C HIS A 570 -3.35 -11.21 -6.68
N THR A 571 -2.08 -11.31 -6.26
CA THR A 571 -0.97 -11.76 -7.10
C THR A 571 -1.09 -13.26 -7.38
N LEU A 572 -1.24 -13.64 -8.66
CA LEU A 572 -1.00 -15.02 -9.08
C LEU A 572 0.51 -15.24 -9.23
N ILE A 573 1.19 -15.38 -8.08
CA ILE A 573 2.59 -15.82 -8.04
C ILE A 573 2.67 -17.22 -8.65
N SER A 574 3.78 -17.50 -9.33
CA SER A 574 3.86 -18.50 -10.38
C SER A 574 5.07 -19.42 -10.16
N ASP A 575 5.06 -20.14 -9.04
CA ASP A 575 6.22 -20.79 -8.40
C ASP A 575 6.86 -21.98 -9.16
N GLY A 576 6.31 -22.33 -10.33
CA GLY A 576 6.82 -23.38 -11.21
C GLY A 576 8.13 -23.03 -11.95
N PRO A 577 8.73 -24.01 -12.66
CA PRO A 577 9.99 -23.83 -13.39
C PRO A 577 9.93 -22.73 -14.47
N SER A 578 8.74 -22.35 -14.94
CA SER A 578 8.57 -21.30 -15.95
C SER A 578 8.94 -19.88 -15.50
N GLN A 579 8.89 -19.55 -14.21
CA GLN A 579 9.48 -18.30 -13.71
C GLN A 579 11.03 -18.34 -13.72
N ARG A 580 11.63 -19.53 -13.82
CA ARG A 580 13.08 -19.76 -13.61
C ARG A 580 13.91 -19.80 -14.90
N ILE A 581 13.35 -19.45 -16.06
CA ILE A 581 14.12 -19.36 -17.33
C ILE A 581 15.19 -18.24 -17.23
N LYS A 582 16.45 -18.67 -17.20
CA LYS A 582 17.64 -17.81 -17.06
C LYS A 582 18.24 -17.46 -18.44
N SER A 583 19.12 -16.47 -18.47
CA SER A 583 19.93 -16.13 -19.65
C SER A 583 20.81 -17.31 -20.06
N LEU A 584 20.83 -17.64 -21.35
CA LEU A 584 21.73 -18.67 -21.90
C LEU A 584 23.22 -18.30 -21.79
N ARG A 585 23.54 -17.03 -21.51
CA ARG A 585 24.90 -16.50 -21.42
C ARG A 585 25.31 -16.11 -20.00
N GLU A 586 24.33 -15.89 -19.12
CA GLU A 586 24.55 -15.59 -17.70
C GLU A 586 23.57 -16.40 -16.83
N PRO A 587 23.85 -17.69 -16.53
CA PRO A 587 22.92 -18.60 -15.85
C PRO A 587 22.59 -18.28 -14.38
N MET A 588 22.83 -17.05 -13.92
CA MET A 588 22.37 -16.53 -12.63
C MET A 588 21.35 -15.39 -12.78
N LYS A 589 21.15 -14.84 -13.99
CA LYS A 589 20.18 -13.77 -14.26
C LYS A 589 19.00 -14.27 -15.09
N LYS A 590 17.81 -13.72 -14.84
CA LYS A 590 16.58 -13.94 -15.62
C LYS A 590 16.79 -13.57 -17.09
N MET A 591 16.18 -14.32 -18.02
CA MET A 591 16.21 -13.95 -19.45
C MET A 591 15.52 -12.58 -19.66
N SER A 592 16.16 -11.66 -20.39
CA SER A 592 15.68 -10.28 -20.55
C SER A 592 15.80 -9.75 -21.99
N LYS A 593 14.76 -9.01 -22.42
CA LYS A 593 14.71 -8.24 -23.66
C LYS A 593 15.86 -7.24 -23.81
N SER A 594 16.28 -6.58 -22.72
CA SER A 594 17.26 -5.48 -22.73
C SER A 594 18.73 -5.92 -22.71
N HIS A 595 19.01 -7.23 -22.64
CA HIS A 595 20.37 -7.73 -22.55
C HIS A 595 21.15 -7.50 -23.86
N LYS A 596 22.38 -6.96 -23.75
CA LYS A 596 23.21 -6.52 -24.90
C LYS A 596 23.54 -7.66 -25.87
N ASP A 597 23.97 -8.83 -25.38
CA ASP A 597 24.19 -10.01 -26.23
C ASP A 597 22.83 -10.64 -26.62
N PRO A 598 22.45 -10.71 -27.92
CA PRO A 598 21.21 -11.34 -28.36
C PRO A 598 21.21 -12.86 -28.18
N LYS A 599 22.37 -13.50 -27.94
CA LYS A 599 22.47 -14.95 -27.65
C LYS A 599 22.05 -15.30 -26.22
N SER A 600 21.83 -14.30 -25.36
CA SER A 600 21.25 -14.47 -24.02
C SER A 600 19.82 -15.02 -24.01
N ARG A 601 19.07 -14.85 -25.11
CA ARG A 601 17.63 -15.09 -25.21
C ARG A 601 17.23 -15.77 -26.51
N LEU A 602 16.22 -16.62 -26.43
CA LEU A 602 15.53 -17.24 -27.57
C LEU A 602 14.24 -16.45 -27.80
N ASN A 603 14.06 -15.89 -28.99
CA ASN A 603 12.88 -15.11 -29.40
C ASN A 603 11.90 -16.02 -30.15
N MET A 604 10.59 -15.71 -30.09
CA MET A 604 9.54 -16.42 -30.85
C MET A 604 9.65 -16.26 -32.38
N LEU A 605 10.61 -15.45 -32.85
CA LEU A 605 10.87 -15.08 -34.25
C LEU A 605 12.33 -15.35 -34.66
N ASP A 606 13.12 -16.02 -33.83
CA ASP A 606 14.44 -16.50 -34.27
C ASP A 606 14.25 -17.61 -35.31
N GLU A 607 15.05 -17.60 -36.38
CA GLU A 607 15.11 -18.70 -37.35
C GLU A 607 15.64 -20.00 -36.71
N PRO A 608 15.33 -21.20 -37.25
CA PRO A 608 15.83 -22.47 -36.72
C PRO A 608 17.35 -22.51 -36.52
N ASP A 609 18.13 -22.07 -37.52
CA ASP A 609 19.60 -21.98 -37.42
C ASP A 609 20.06 -21.03 -36.30
N VAL A 610 19.30 -19.97 -36.03
CA VAL A 610 19.59 -18.99 -34.98
C VAL A 610 19.25 -19.55 -33.61
N LEU A 611 18.16 -20.31 -33.47
CA LEU A 611 17.83 -21.05 -32.24
C LEU A 611 18.93 -22.08 -31.93
N LEU A 612 19.31 -22.89 -32.92
CA LEU A 612 20.38 -23.88 -32.84
C LEU A 612 21.70 -23.26 -32.40
N GLU A 613 22.18 -22.22 -33.10
CA GLU A 613 23.45 -21.56 -32.78
C GLU A 613 23.43 -20.84 -31.41
N LYS A 614 22.26 -20.39 -30.94
CA LYS A 614 22.11 -19.83 -29.58
C LYS A 614 22.19 -20.89 -28.49
N ILE A 615 21.49 -22.01 -28.65
CA ILE A 615 21.46 -23.10 -27.66
C ILE A 615 22.82 -23.81 -27.61
N LYS A 616 23.43 -24.07 -28.76
CA LYS A 616 24.81 -24.57 -28.90
C LYS A 616 25.84 -23.66 -28.23
N LYS A 617 25.62 -22.33 -28.24
CA LYS A 617 26.45 -21.32 -27.54
C LYS A 617 25.97 -20.98 -26.13
N ALA A 618 25.05 -21.74 -25.55
CA ALA A 618 24.67 -21.60 -24.15
C ALA A 618 25.81 -22.01 -23.21
N VAL A 619 25.99 -21.25 -22.13
CA VAL A 619 27.02 -21.47 -21.12
C VAL A 619 26.66 -22.66 -20.24
N THR A 620 27.58 -23.62 -20.17
CA THR A 620 27.58 -24.76 -19.26
C THR A 620 28.93 -24.83 -18.56
N ASP A 621 29.01 -25.63 -17.51
CA ASP A 621 30.28 -26.07 -16.92
C ASP A 621 31.03 -27.06 -17.85
N PHE A 622 32.17 -27.57 -17.36
CA PHE A 622 33.06 -28.49 -18.05
C PHE A 622 32.73 -29.98 -17.85
N THR A 623 31.72 -30.32 -17.03
CA THR A 623 31.35 -31.72 -16.78
C THR A 623 30.55 -32.26 -17.96
N SER A 624 30.99 -33.41 -18.49
CA SER A 624 30.39 -33.99 -19.70
C SER A 624 28.95 -34.45 -19.50
N GLU A 625 28.64 -35.05 -18.36
CA GLU A 625 27.31 -35.60 -18.00
C GLU A 625 26.23 -34.52 -17.90
N VAL A 626 24.95 -34.89 -18.03
CA VAL A 626 23.79 -33.98 -17.94
C VAL A 626 23.00 -34.23 -16.65
N THR A 627 23.33 -33.49 -15.58
CA THR A 627 22.68 -33.62 -14.26
C THR A 627 21.86 -32.37 -13.90
N TYR A 628 20.76 -32.56 -13.17
CA TYR A 628 19.92 -31.48 -12.67
C TYR A 628 20.38 -31.01 -11.28
N GLU A 629 21.31 -30.06 -11.26
CA GLU A 629 21.90 -29.50 -10.01
C GLU A 629 21.77 -27.96 -9.99
N PRO A 630 20.65 -27.40 -9.52
CA PRO A 630 20.31 -25.98 -9.71
C PRO A 630 21.31 -24.95 -9.18
N GLU A 631 22.04 -25.29 -8.12
CA GLU A 631 23.02 -24.41 -7.47
C GLU A 631 24.43 -24.56 -8.07
N LYS A 632 24.90 -25.81 -8.26
CA LYS A 632 26.25 -26.11 -8.76
C LYS A 632 26.37 -25.99 -10.29
N ARG A 633 25.33 -26.43 -11.02
CA ARG A 633 25.30 -26.49 -12.49
C ARG A 633 24.14 -25.66 -13.06
N PRO A 634 24.07 -24.34 -12.76
CA PRO A 634 22.93 -23.51 -13.11
C PRO A 634 22.73 -23.36 -14.63
N GLY A 635 23.79 -23.53 -15.42
CA GLY A 635 23.73 -23.55 -16.89
C GLY A 635 23.00 -24.77 -17.43
N VAL A 636 23.46 -25.98 -17.08
CA VAL A 636 22.84 -27.25 -17.50
C VAL A 636 21.41 -27.36 -16.96
N THR A 637 21.19 -26.98 -15.71
CA THR A 637 19.85 -26.91 -15.10
C THR A 637 18.90 -25.98 -15.87
N ASN A 638 19.38 -24.84 -16.39
CA ASN A 638 18.55 -23.95 -17.22
C ASN A 638 18.15 -24.60 -18.55
N LEU A 639 19.04 -25.40 -19.16
CA LEU A 639 18.74 -26.15 -20.37
C LEU A 639 17.69 -27.25 -20.10
N ILE A 640 17.82 -27.99 -19.00
CA ILE A 640 16.83 -29.00 -18.58
C ILE A 640 15.48 -28.36 -18.26
N ASN A 641 15.46 -27.19 -17.61
CA ASN A 641 14.21 -26.44 -17.36
C ASN A 641 13.54 -25.99 -18.67
N ILE A 642 14.31 -25.54 -19.66
CA ILE A 642 13.75 -25.18 -20.99
C ILE A 642 13.18 -26.43 -21.68
N HIS A 643 13.89 -27.56 -21.63
CA HIS A 643 13.42 -28.84 -22.18
C HIS A 643 12.09 -29.24 -21.53
N SER A 644 12.05 -29.30 -20.19
CA SER A 644 10.88 -29.65 -19.38
C SER A 644 9.66 -28.80 -19.71
N LEU A 645 9.84 -27.49 -19.90
CA LEU A 645 8.75 -26.57 -20.26
C LEU A 645 8.25 -26.76 -21.69
N VAL A 646 9.11 -27.17 -22.63
CA VAL A 646 8.71 -27.41 -24.03
C VAL A 646 7.95 -28.72 -24.21
N THR A 647 8.42 -29.80 -23.57
CA THR A 647 7.88 -31.17 -23.74
C THR A 647 6.89 -31.60 -22.66
N GLY A 648 6.83 -30.91 -21.53
CA GLY A 648 6.05 -31.30 -20.35
C GLY A 648 6.69 -32.38 -19.47
N LYS A 649 7.85 -32.94 -19.86
CA LYS A 649 8.57 -33.97 -19.09
C LYS A 649 9.19 -33.38 -17.81
N THR A 650 9.34 -34.21 -16.78
CA THR A 650 10.07 -33.84 -15.57
C THR A 650 11.59 -33.79 -15.81
N PRO A 651 12.36 -33.03 -15.00
CA PRO A 651 13.82 -33.03 -15.06
C PRO A 651 14.44 -34.43 -14.92
N ASP A 652 13.84 -35.30 -14.09
CA ASP A 652 14.35 -36.65 -13.84
C ASP A 652 14.13 -37.60 -15.03
N GLU A 653 13.02 -37.47 -15.74
CA GLU A 653 12.78 -38.19 -17.01
C GLU A 653 13.77 -37.73 -18.08
N ILE A 654 13.96 -36.41 -18.22
CA ILE A 654 14.91 -35.84 -19.17
C ILE A 654 16.34 -36.32 -18.87
N CYS A 655 16.77 -36.29 -17.61
CA CYS A 655 18.09 -36.80 -17.22
C CYS A 655 18.26 -38.30 -17.53
N LYS A 656 17.22 -39.13 -17.36
CA LYS A 656 17.25 -40.56 -17.71
C LYS A 656 17.34 -40.80 -19.22
N GLU A 657 16.64 -40.00 -20.03
CA GLU A 657 16.66 -40.12 -21.49
C GLU A 657 18.00 -39.72 -22.12
N VAL A 658 18.84 -38.94 -21.42
CA VAL A 658 20.09 -38.38 -21.97
C VAL A 658 21.36 -38.79 -21.22
N VAL A 659 21.30 -39.85 -20.39
CA VAL A 659 22.45 -40.37 -19.60
C VAL A 659 23.69 -40.59 -20.46
N GLU A 660 23.53 -41.12 -21.67
CA GLU A 660 24.64 -41.46 -22.57
C GLU A 660 25.15 -40.26 -23.39
N LEU A 661 24.50 -39.09 -23.29
CA LEU A 661 24.84 -37.89 -24.07
C LEU A 661 25.69 -36.91 -23.27
N ASN A 662 26.72 -36.36 -23.91
CA ASN A 662 27.46 -35.24 -23.33
C ASN A 662 26.70 -33.91 -23.47
N THR A 663 27.03 -32.92 -22.64
CA THR A 663 26.42 -31.57 -22.65
C THR A 663 26.51 -30.83 -24.00
N GLY A 664 27.41 -31.24 -24.92
CA GLY A 664 27.46 -30.75 -26.30
C GLY A 664 26.39 -31.37 -27.19
N GLN A 665 26.24 -32.71 -27.15
CA GLN A 665 25.18 -33.45 -27.86
C GLN A 665 23.79 -33.05 -27.33
N TYR A 666 23.63 -32.93 -26.02
CA TYR A 666 22.37 -32.51 -25.39
C TYR A 666 21.87 -31.14 -25.84
N LYS A 667 22.77 -30.20 -26.16
CA LYS A 667 22.41 -28.89 -26.74
C LYS A 667 21.84 -28.99 -28.15
N LEU A 668 22.16 -30.04 -28.90
CA LEU A 668 21.56 -30.31 -30.22
C LEU A 668 20.13 -30.85 -30.04
N VAL A 669 19.96 -31.91 -29.22
CA VAL A 669 18.63 -32.47 -28.88
C VAL A 669 17.67 -31.39 -28.35
N LEU A 670 18.15 -30.50 -27.47
CA LEU A 670 17.36 -29.38 -26.97
C LEU A 670 17.06 -28.33 -28.05
N ALA A 671 17.97 -28.10 -29.00
CA ALA A 671 17.71 -27.20 -30.12
C ALA A 671 16.60 -27.75 -31.01
N ASP A 672 16.66 -29.03 -31.38
CA ASP A 672 15.66 -29.69 -32.22
C ASP A 672 14.27 -29.63 -31.57
N VAL A 673 14.17 -29.97 -30.29
CA VAL A 673 12.93 -29.88 -29.47
C VAL A 673 12.38 -28.45 -29.39
N VAL A 674 13.24 -27.44 -29.23
CA VAL A 674 12.83 -26.02 -29.21
C VAL A 674 12.39 -25.55 -30.60
N ILE A 675 13.06 -25.99 -31.67
CA ILE A 675 12.75 -25.66 -33.07
C ILE A 675 11.40 -26.27 -33.47
N GLU A 676 11.14 -27.54 -33.12
CA GLU A 676 9.86 -28.22 -33.35
C GLU A 676 8.70 -27.44 -32.70
N LYS A 677 8.87 -26.99 -31.46
CA LYS A 677 7.86 -26.22 -30.72
C LYS A 677 7.63 -24.81 -31.29
N LEU A 678 8.69 -24.11 -31.68
CA LEU A 678 8.63 -22.69 -32.05
C LEU A 678 8.36 -22.44 -33.53
N SER A 679 8.75 -23.35 -34.44
CA SER A 679 8.54 -23.20 -35.88
C SER A 679 7.08 -22.93 -36.28
N PRO A 680 6.07 -23.74 -35.87
CA PRO A 680 4.67 -23.49 -36.25
C PRO A 680 4.11 -22.20 -35.64
N ILE A 681 4.60 -21.79 -34.46
CA ILE A 681 4.24 -20.50 -33.84
C ILE A 681 4.81 -19.37 -34.70
N ARG A 682 6.12 -19.39 -35.02
CA ARG A 682 6.80 -18.40 -35.87
C ARG A 682 6.11 -18.27 -37.23
N GLU A 683 5.78 -19.38 -37.88
CA GLU A 683 5.09 -19.39 -39.17
C GLU A 683 3.71 -18.74 -39.09
N ASN A 684 2.92 -19.02 -38.05
CA ASN A 684 1.63 -18.38 -37.86
C ASN A 684 1.75 -16.88 -37.56
N ILE A 685 2.78 -16.43 -36.82
CA ILE A 685 3.08 -14.99 -36.66
C ILE A 685 3.41 -14.35 -38.01
N LEU A 686 4.30 -14.97 -38.80
CA LEU A 686 4.71 -14.47 -40.11
C LEU A 686 3.59 -14.51 -41.17
N ARG A 687 2.57 -15.35 -40.97
CA ARG A 687 1.31 -15.32 -41.73
C ARG A 687 0.45 -14.13 -41.29
N LEU A 688 0.11 -14.05 -40.00
CA LEU A 688 -0.72 -12.98 -39.42
C LEU A 688 -0.16 -11.58 -39.70
N MET A 689 1.17 -11.40 -39.69
CA MET A 689 1.82 -10.13 -40.01
C MET A 689 1.67 -9.68 -41.47
N LYS A 690 1.17 -10.53 -42.38
CA LYS A 690 0.78 -10.16 -43.76
C LYS A 690 -0.68 -9.69 -43.84
N GLU A 691 -1.44 -9.84 -42.76
CA GLU A 691 -2.88 -9.57 -42.65
C GLU A 691 -3.14 -8.44 -41.63
N PRO A 692 -2.50 -7.25 -41.71
CA PRO A 692 -2.54 -6.25 -40.64
C PRO A 692 -3.96 -5.73 -40.35
N ALA A 693 -4.84 -5.66 -41.35
CA ALA A 693 -6.23 -5.26 -41.16
C ALA A 693 -7.02 -6.23 -40.25
N TYR A 694 -6.69 -7.54 -40.28
CA TYR A 694 -7.29 -8.54 -39.39
C TYR A 694 -6.76 -8.41 -37.95
N LEU A 695 -5.49 -8.03 -37.78
CA LEU A 695 -4.93 -7.71 -36.46
C LEU A 695 -5.56 -6.45 -35.85
N ASP A 696 -5.81 -5.41 -36.66
CA ASP A 696 -6.55 -4.22 -36.23
C ASP A 696 -8.02 -4.56 -35.90
N GLU A 697 -8.68 -5.46 -36.66
CA GLU A 697 -10.05 -5.93 -36.39
C GLU A 697 -10.15 -6.67 -35.03
N ILE A 698 -9.18 -7.55 -34.73
CA ILE A 698 -9.09 -8.25 -33.43
C ILE A 698 -8.97 -7.24 -32.30
N LEU A 699 -8.05 -6.26 -32.42
CA LEU A 699 -7.88 -5.22 -31.41
C LEU A 699 -9.11 -4.32 -31.28
N HIS A 700 -9.84 -4.06 -32.37
CA HIS A 700 -11.06 -3.26 -32.35
C HIS A 700 -12.17 -3.96 -31.55
N LYS A 701 -12.48 -5.22 -31.87
CA LYS A 701 -13.48 -6.04 -31.14
C LYS A 701 -13.14 -6.21 -29.66
N GLY A 702 -11.86 -6.43 -29.36
CA GLY A 702 -11.38 -6.48 -27.98
C GLY A 702 -11.50 -5.14 -27.26
N THR A 703 -11.24 -4.02 -27.95
CA THR A 703 -11.40 -2.66 -27.41
C THR A 703 -12.86 -2.35 -27.10
N GLU A 704 -13.82 -2.75 -27.92
CA GLU A 704 -15.26 -2.55 -27.65
C GLU A 704 -15.68 -3.27 -26.36
N ARG A 705 -15.34 -4.56 -26.24
CA ARG A 705 -15.62 -5.39 -25.06
C ARG A 705 -14.89 -4.90 -23.80
N ALA A 706 -13.69 -4.34 -23.95
CA ALA A 706 -12.98 -3.68 -22.86
C ALA A 706 -13.68 -2.37 -22.46
N THR A 707 -14.06 -1.53 -23.43
CA THR A 707 -14.74 -0.25 -23.19
C THR A 707 -16.06 -0.45 -22.46
N GLU A 708 -16.87 -1.44 -22.84
CA GLU A 708 -18.11 -1.80 -22.12
C GLU A 708 -17.85 -2.06 -20.62
N LEU A 709 -16.87 -2.92 -20.30
CA LEU A 709 -16.50 -3.22 -18.91
C LEU A 709 -15.89 -2.03 -18.16
N ALA A 710 -15.14 -1.18 -18.87
CA ALA A 710 -14.50 0.01 -18.33
C ALA A 710 -15.52 1.10 -17.99
N THR A 711 -16.46 1.42 -18.89
CA THR A 711 -17.54 2.40 -18.68
C THR A 711 -18.37 2.04 -17.45
N ASN A 712 -18.81 0.78 -17.32
CA ASN A 712 -19.57 0.31 -16.15
C ASN A 712 -18.83 0.53 -14.81
N CYS A 713 -17.49 0.48 -14.79
CA CYS A 713 -16.71 0.77 -13.59
C CYS A 713 -16.43 2.28 -13.43
N TRP A 714 -16.27 3.00 -14.53
CA TRP A 714 -15.96 4.42 -14.55
C TRP A 714 -17.17 5.27 -14.14
N GLU A 715 -18.39 4.89 -14.51
CA GLU A 715 -19.63 5.52 -14.02
C GLU A 715 -19.75 5.40 -12.49
N GLU A 716 -19.47 4.22 -11.93
CA GLU A 716 -19.50 4.02 -10.46
C GLU A 716 -18.43 4.87 -9.75
N VAL A 717 -17.21 4.95 -10.31
CA VAL A 717 -16.14 5.82 -9.79
C VAL A 717 -16.54 7.29 -9.88
N THR A 718 -17.10 7.72 -11.01
CA THR A 718 -17.51 9.12 -11.26
C THR A 718 -18.58 9.55 -10.26
N ASN A 719 -19.67 8.77 -10.15
CA ASN A 719 -20.77 9.02 -9.20
C ASN A 719 -20.29 9.09 -7.74
N LYS A 720 -19.23 8.34 -7.37
CA LYS A 720 -18.68 8.31 -6.01
C LYS A 720 -17.63 9.37 -5.71
N VAL A 721 -16.93 9.89 -6.73
CA VAL A 721 -15.85 10.88 -6.57
C VAL A 721 -16.34 12.31 -6.78
N PHE A 722 -17.22 12.54 -7.75
CA PHE A 722 -17.74 13.86 -8.10
C PHE A 722 -19.19 14.08 -7.63
N GLY A 723 -19.90 13.01 -7.29
CA GLY A 723 -21.34 13.02 -7.03
C GLY A 723 -22.16 12.77 -8.30
N ILE A 724 -23.49 12.83 -8.18
CA ILE A 724 -24.41 12.65 -9.30
C ILE A 724 -24.54 14.00 -10.03
N ASP A 725 -23.62 14.26 -10.95
CA ASP A 725 -23.70 15.40 -11.89
C ASP A 725 -24.74 15.11 -13.00
N THR A 726 -25.99 14.83 -12.60
CA THR A 726 -27.11 14.81 -13.53
C THR A 726 -27.83 16.15 -13.55
N ILE A 727 -27.73 16.82 -14.70
CA ILE A 727 -28.58 17.93 -15.12
C ILE A 727 -30.08 17.57 -14.98
N GLN A 728 -30.41 16.27 -14.90
CA GLN A 728 -31.73 15.73 -14.62
C GLN A 728 -32.25 16.07 -13.21
N GLU A 729 -31.44 15.98 -12.15
CA GLU A 729 -31.87 16.35 -10.80
C GLU A 729 -32.05 17.88 -10.66
N VAL A 730 -31.18 18.67 -11.29
CA VAL A 730 -31.34 20.14 -11.35
C VAL A 730 -32.64 20.51 -12.09
N LYS A 731 -32.98 19.81 -13.18
CA LYS A 731 -34.28 19.96 -13.87
C LYS A 731 -35.47 19.54 -13.01
N ASN A 732 -35.34 18.48 -12.22
CA ASN A 732 -36.41 18.05 -11.31
C ASN A 732 -36.63 19.06 -10.18
N MET A 733 -35.56 19.55 -9.56
CA MET A 733 -35.62 20.58 -8.50
C MET A 733 -36.19 21.91 -9.02
N THR A 734 -35.76 22.36 -10.21
CA THR A 734 -36.31 23.58 -10.83
C THR A 734 -37.76 23.41 -11.30
N ASN A 735 -38.19 22.20 -11.69
CA ASN A 735 -39.62 21.93 -11.93
C ASN A 735 -40.44 21.97 -10.64
N THR A 736 -39.97 21.41 -9.52
CA THR A 736 -40.68 21.53 -8.23
C THR A 736 -40.72 22.96 -7.70
N ALA A 737 -39.67 23.76 -7.95
CA ALA A 737 -39.62 25.17 -7.56
C ALA A 737 -40.50 26.11 -8.42
N ASN A 738 -41.14 25.59 -9.48
CA ASN A 738 -42.15 26.30 -10.28
C ASN A 738 -43.59 25.80 -10.00
N ILE A 739 -43.78 24.98 -8.95
CA ILE A 739 -45.07 24.39 -8.55
C ILE A 739 -45.42 24.76 -7.08
N MET A 740 -44.58 25.55 -6.42
CA MET A 740 -44.86 26.27 -5.16
C MET A 740 -44.91 27.78 -5.43
#